data_AF-A0A840WTN1-F1
#
_entry.id   AF-A0A840WTN1-F1
#
_cell.length_a   1.000
_cell.length_b   1.000
_cell.length_c   1.000
_cell.angle_alpha   90.00
_cell.angle_beta   90.00
_cell.angle_gamma   90.00
#
_symmetry.space_group_name_H-M   'P 1'
#
loop_
_entity.id
_entity.type
_entity.pdbx_description
1 polymer ?
#
loop_
_entity_poly.entity_id
_entity_poly.type
_entity_poly.pdbx_seq_one_letter_code
_entity_poly.pdbx_strand_id
1 'polypeptide(L)'
;MTRGPEADTRAGRDGHEGAPQTDDPTTKALLDALARSGLPEGVRIWVSAALWGEEALEALLRGEHLPEILPSGPPGPPPGRVRRAYLTGIRVQGFRGIGRPADLTFSPGPGLTVIVGRNGSGKSSFAEAAEAALTGRNPRWDAMPTGWRDGWRNLHYDERTEATVDIHIAGDSGPTRISRRWTGESVRSARGEVVHPGGEVSPLRTLDWGENLVRYRPFLSYDELGRTVTGRAAELYDTLTALLGLTGLAEAERRLAKVCDGLVRRRDRPSRELRTLLDALSASGDPRAVQAVNLLSAPSMDLEALRRVAADDGPSDPALHVVLRRLRRLSVPERTLIADVVNELRGAAMELAMAAGSKGDHAHGVVQLLEQALEHHKRHPTETTCPTCSATGALGADWVRRANAQLRALRPQAATASAAYERAEAARDQARFLLSPAPSWLPPESELGQVWALWESGTTIEDLGELAEHIESVGRKLRSAAVSARRDASERLEDPTDGWGELADRLSGWLDDAQEAVAASETLGAAEAALNWLAEHARGVRAERLGPVAAQAEQVWFRLRQERHIDLQGMRLIGRGARRRVEVDVAVDGVDDQTSAPGLLSQGEFQALALSICLPRALVEGNPFGFLLLDDPVQAMDTETVEGLAAVLAEVGRHRQLIVFTHDTRLSDALRRLGLPADIRTINRDAMSNVWLAEGTS
;
A
#
# COMPACT_ATOMS: atom_id res chain seq x y z
N MET A 1 -28.44 -26.22 -42.89
CA MET A 1 -29.02 -24.88 -43.00
C MET A 1 -28.53 -24.08 -41.81
N THR A 2 -27.70 -23.10 -42.09
CA THR A 2 -26.87 -22.31 -41.19
C THR A 2 -27.49 -20.93 -40.98
N ARG A 3 -27.49 -20.48 -39.71
CA ARG A 3 -27.41 -19.11 -39.17
C ARG A 3 -28.30 -17.97 -39.72
N GLY A 4 -28.94 -17.27 -38.79
CA GLY A 4 -29.28 -15.84 -38.85
C GLY A 4 -29.70 -15.35 -37.45
N PRO A 5 -29.04 -14.35 -36.84
CA PRO A 5 -29.27 -13.93 -35.45
C PRO A 5 -30.34 -12.83 -35.34
N GLU A 6 -31.17 -12.90 -34.29
CA GLU A 6 -32.10 -11.83 -33.92
C GLU A 6 -31.37 -10.65 -33.28
N ALA A 7 -31.85 -9.46 -33.62
CA ALA A 7 -31.21 -8.18 -33.40
C ALA A 7 -31.16 -7.76 -31.92
N ASP A 8 -29.97 -7.31 -31.52
CA ASP A 8 -29.65 -6.65 -30.26
C ASP A 8 -30.20 -5.20 -30.28
N THR A 9 -31.38 -4.98 -29.71
CA THR A 9 -31.86 -3.62 -29.38
C THR A 9 -31.29 -3.19 -28.04
N ARG A 10 -30.04 -2.71 -28.06
CA ARG A 10 -29.48 -1.84 -27.01
C ARG A 10 -30.16 -0.48 -27.06
N ALA A 11 -31.25 -0.32 -26.32
CA ALA A 11 -31.70 1.00 -25.88
C ALA A 11 -30.79 1.44 -24.73
N GLY A 12 -29.98 2.47 -24.98
CA GLY A 12 -29.14 3.11 -23.99
C GLY A 12 -29.97 3.57 -22.79
N ARG A 13 -29.69 2.97 -21.64
CA ARG A 13 -29.89 3.67 -20.36
C ARG A 13 -28.70 4.60 -20.20
N ASP A 14 -28.87 5.84 -20.63
CA ASP A 14 -28.09 6.95 -20.11
C ASP A 14 -28.34 6.98 -18.60
N GLY A 15 -27.43 6.36 -17.86
CA GLY A 15 -27.36 6.43 -16.42
C GLY A 15 -26.90 7.83 -16.03
N HIS A 16 -27.83 8.79 -15.98
CA HIS A 16 -27.71 9.85 -14.99
C HIS A 16 -27.84 9.17 -13.61
N GLU A 17 -26.69 8.79 -13.04
CA GLU A 17 -26.57 8.53 -11.61
C GLU A 17 -27.07 9.78 -10.89
N GLY A 18 -28.30 9.72 -10.39
CA GLY A 18 -28.88 10.78 -9.59
C GLY A 18 -28.01 11.00 -8.36
N ALA A 19 -27.70 12.26 -8.07
CA ALA A 19 -26.92 12.66 -6.90
C ALA A 19 -27.42 11.95 -5.62
N PRO A 20 -26.52 11.50 -4.73
CA PRO A 20 -26.89 10.75 -3.54
C PRO A 20 -27.83 11.58 -2.65
N GLN A 21 -29.04 11.09 -2.43
CA GLN A 21 -30.01 11.71 -1.53
C GLN A 21 -29.66 11.36 -0.08
N THR A 22 -29.53 12.36 0.78
CA THR A 22 -29.29 12.17 2.22
C THR A 22 -30.56 12.48 3.02
N ASP A 23 -31.21 11.44 3.54
CA ASP A 23 -32.34 11.57 4.45
C ASP A 23 -31.91 11.83 5.91
N ASP A 24 -30.60 11.86 6.19
CA ASP A 24 -30.08 12.13 7.54
C ASP A 24 -30.21 13.63 7.88
N PRO A 25 -31.05 13.99 8.87
CA PRO A 25 -31.25 15.39 9.28
C PRO A 25 -29.97 16.04 9.82
N THR A 26 -29.02 15.26 10.32
CA THR A 26 -27.71 15.74 10.80
C THR A 26 -26.85 16.20 9.63
N THR A 27 -26.80 15.38 8.57
CA THR A 27 -26.10 15.71 7.33
C THR A 27 -26.71 16.93 6.66
N LYS A 28 -28.04 17.05 6.62
CA LYS A 28 -28.72 18.24 6.07
C LYS A 28 -28.39 19.52 6.85
N ALA A 29 -28.48 19.49 8.18
CA ALA A 29 -28.13 20.64 9.02
C ALA A 29 -26.66 21.07 8.85
N LEU A 30 -25.76 20.11 8.66
CA LEU A 30 -24.34 20.37 8.42
C LEU A 30 -24.08 20.99 7.04
N LEU A 31 -24.76 20.51 5.99
CA LEU A 31 -24.67 21.11 4.65
C LEU A 31 -25.18 22.56 4.66
N ASP A 32 -26.27 22.84 5.39
CA ASP A 32 -26.78 24.19 5.58
C ASP A 32 -25.80 25.08 6.36
N ALA A 33 -25.13 24.54 7.38
CA ALA A 33 -24.09 25.25 8.12
C ALA A 33 -22.86 25.51 7.24
N LEU A 34 -22.47 24.55 6.40
CA LEU A 34 -21.37 24.67 5.45
C LEU A 34 -21.65 25.77 4.42
N ALA A 35 -22.87 25.85 3.91
CA ALA A 35 -23.29 26.91 2.97
C ALA A 35 -23.20 28.32 3.58
N ARG A 36 -23.40 28.45 4.90
CA ARG A 36 -23.32 29.72 5.64
C ARG A 36 -21.92 30.02 6.20
N SER A 37 -20.98 29.08 6.13
CA SER A 37 -19.67 29.19 6.80
C SER A 37 -18.71 30.23 6.19
N GLY A 38 -18.93 30.65 4.95
CA GLY A 38 -18.02 31.55 4.21
C GLY A 38 -16.67 30.92 3.83
N LEU A 39 -16.52 29.60 3.94
CA LEU A 39 -15.28 28.89 3.57
C LEU A 39 -14.98 28.97 2.07
N PRO A 40 -13.69 28.94 1.68
CA PRO A 40 -13.29 28.82 0.29
C PRO A 40 -13.92 27.60 -0.38
N GLU A 41 -14.25 27.71 -1.66
CA GLU A 41 -14.90 26.64 -2.43
C GLU A 41 -14.14 25.31 -2.36
N GLY A 42 -12.81 25.33 -2.53
CA GLY A 42 -11.99 24.12 -2.41
C GLY A 42 -12.14 23.39 -1.07
N VAL A 43 -12.30 24.13 0.04
CA VAL A 43 -12.51 23.55 1.38
C VAL A 43 -13.92 22.98 1.50
N ARG A 44 -14.94 23.68 0.96
CA ARG A 44 -16.34 23.21 1.00
C ARG A 44 -16.51 21.88 0.27
N ILE A 45 -15.88 21.73 -0.90
CA ILE A 45 -15.97 20.50 -1.69
C ILE A 45 -15.41 19.30 -0.90
N TRP A 46 -14.29 19.46 -0.18
CA TRP A 46 -13.73 18.40 0.68
C TRP A 46 -14.68 17.97 1.80
N VAL A 47 -15.34 18.92 2.46
CA VAL A 47 -16.33 18.61 3.50
C VAL A 47 -17.54 17.88 2.90
N SER A 48 -18.05 18.36 1.77
CA SER A 48 -19.16 17.72 1.05
C SER A 48 -18.82 16.29 0.62
N ALA A 49 -17.65 16.08 0.02
CA ALA A 49 -17.17 14.77 -0.38
C ALA A 49 -17.12 13.78 0.80
N ALA A 50 -16.62 14.22 1.95
CA ALA A 50 -16.54 13.39 3.16
C ALA A 50 -17.92 12.94 3.67
N LEU A 51 -18.95 13.77 3.50
CA LEU A 51 -20.33 13.45 3.86
C LEU A 51 -20.97 12.47 2.87
N TRP A 52 -20.60 12.52 1.60
CA TRP A 52 -21.19 11.68 0.56
C TRP A 52 -20.64 10.27 0.54
N GLY A 53 -19.37 10.08 0.91
CA GLY A 53 -18.79 8.76 1.02
C GLY A 53 -17.31 8.69 0.66
N GLU A 54 -16.78 7.47 0.69
CA GLU A 54 -15.40 7.21 0.30
C GLU A 54 -15.20 7.41 -1.22
N GLU A 55 -16.16 7.00 -2.04
CA GLU A 55 -16.12 7.17 -3.50
C GLU A 55 -16.01 8.64 -3.93
N ALA A 56 -16.72 9.55 -3.25
CA ALA A 56 -16.66 10.97 -3.54
C ALA A 56 -15.29 11.59 -3.19
N LEU A 57 -14.67 11.13 -2.10
CA LEU A 57 -13.32 11.55 -1.73
C LEU A 57 -12.27 11.00 -2.71
N GLU A 58 -12.43 9.76 -3.18
CA GLU A 58 -11.56 9.15 -4.18
C GLU A 58 -11.68 9.83 -5.55
N ALA A 59 -12.89 10.22 -5.96
CA ALA A 59 -13.12 11.02 -7.17
C ALA A 59 -12.38 12.36 -7.08
N LEU A 60 -12.47 13.03 -5.94
CA LEU A 60 -11.80 14.32 -5.74
C LEU A 60 -10.27 14.19 -5.71
N LEU A 61 -9.73 13.12 -5.11
CA LEU A 61 -8.31 12.79 -5.18
C LEU A 61 -7.81 12.51 -6.61
N ARG A 62 -8.70 12.06 -7.51
CA ARG A 62 -8.41 11.87 -8.93
C ARG A 62 -8.61 13.15 -9.76
N GLY A 63 -9.01 14.27 -9.14
CA GLY A 63 -9.28 15.54 -9.81
C GLY A 63 -10.63 15.59 -10.54
N GLU A 64 -11.55 14.67 -10.23
CA GLU A 64 -12.88 14.65 -10.84
C GLU A 64 -13.80 15.70 -10.21
N HIS A 65 -14.69 16.27 -11.03
CA HIS A 65 -15.71 17.20 -10.56
C HIS A 65 -16.84 16.45 -9.86
N LEU A 66 -17.06 16.81 -8.61
CA LEU A 66 -18.18 16.32 -7.83
C LEU A 66 -19.48 17.02 -8.24
N PRO A 67 -20.59 16.29 -8.51
CA PRO A 67 -21.86 16.91 -8.84
C PRO A 67 -22.38 17.75 -7.67
N GLU A 68 -22.87 18.96 -7.97
CA GLU A 68 -23.46 19.86 -6.98
C GLU A 68 -24.81 19.28 -6.49
N ILE A 69 -24.92 18.97 -5.20
CA ILE A 69 -26.17 18.45 -4.64
C ILE A 69 -27.15 19.61 -4.45
N LEU A 70 -28.28 19.53 -5.16
CA LEU A 70 -29.45 20.36 -4.86
C LEU A 70 -30.01 19.95 -3.49
N PRO A 71 -30.32 20.90 -2.59
CA PRO A 71 -30.98 20.58 -1.34
C PRO A 71 -32.25 19.78 -1.64
N SER A 72 -32.44 18.67 -0.91
CA SER A 72 -33.66 17.89 -1.01
C SER A 72 -34.88 18.79 -0.86
N GLY A 73 -35.94 18.47 -1.61
CA GLY A 73 -37.23 19.16 -1.57
C GLY A 73 -37.80 19.32 -0.15
N PRO A 74 -38.97 19.98 -0.01
CA PRO A 74 -39.52 20.37 1.29
C PRO A 74 -39.48 19.20 2.28
N PRO A 75 -39.17 19.47 3.56
CA PRO A 75 -38.97 18.44 4.57
C PRO A 75 -40.09 17.41 4.48
N GLY A 76 -39.71 16.13 4.40
CA GLY A 76 -40.66 15.04 4.57
C GLY A 76 -41.48 15.27 5.84
N PRO A 77 -42.74 14.84 5.87
CA PRO A 77 -43.62 15.06 7.01
C PRO A 77 -42.91 14.64 8.30
N PRO A 78 -43.11 15.37 9.41
CA PRO A 78 -42.48 15.04 10.69
C PRO A 78 -42.71 13.56 10.99
N PRO A 79 -41.71 12.83 11.52
CA PRO A 79 -41.84 11.41 11.78
C PRO A 79 -43.13 11.19 12.58
N GLY A 80 -44.06 10.42 12.00
CA GLY A 80 -45.30 10.06 12.67
C GLY A 80 -44.99 9.47 14.05
N ARG A 81 -45.91 9.62 15.00
CA ARG A 81 -45.74 9.06 16.36
C ARG A 81 -45.19 7.63 16.27
N VAL A 82 -43.96 7.44 16.74
CA VAL A 82 -43.30 6.14 16.69
C VAL A 82 -44.16 5.14 17.46
N ARG A 83 -44.64 4.10 16.76
CA ARG A 83 -45.43 3.02 17.33
C ARG A 83 -44.53 2.19 18.23
N ARG A 84 -44.83 2.16 19.52
CA ARG A 84 -43.99 1.47 20.52
C ARG A 84 -44.23 -0.03 20.48
N ALA A 85 -43.14 -0.79 20.51
CA ALA A 85 -43.11 -2.23 20.62
C ALA A 85 -42.94 -2.66 22.10
N TYR A 86 -43.77 -3.58 22.58
CA TYR A 86 -43.75 -4.12 23.93
C TYR A 86 -43.50 -5.63 23.90
N LEU A 87 -42.69 -6.14 24.81
CA LEU A 87 -42.40 -7.56 24.94
C LEU A 87 -43.55 -8.25 25.67
N THR A 88 -44.24 -9.19 25.01
CA THR A 88 -45.37 -9.93 25.62
C THR A 88 -45.03 -11.36 25.95
N GLY A 89 -44.01 -11.94 25.33
CA GLY A 89 -43.61 -13.32 25.61
C GLY A 89 -42.16 -13.62 25.23
N ILE A 90 -41.50 -14.46 26.03
CA ILE A 90 -40.21 -15.07 25.69
C ILE A 90 -40.37 -16.58 25.87
N ARG A 91 -40.15 -17.37 24.81
CA ARG A 91 -40.15 -18.83 24.83
C ARG A 91 -38.78 -19.34 24.40
N VAL A 92 -38.21 -20.23 25.20
CA VAL A 92 -36.86 -20.75 25.00
C VAL A 92 -36.83 -22.26 25.18
N GLN A 93 -36.11 -22.95 24.31
CA GLN A 93 -35.84 -24.39 24.41
C GLN A 93 -34.45 -24.74 23.88
N GLY A 94 -33.84 -25.76 24.46
CA GLY A 94 -32.54 -26.29 24.03
C GLY A 94 -31.39 -25.27 24.06
N PHE A 95 -31.52 -24.20 24.84
CA PHE A 95 -30.65 -23.03 24.82
C PHE A 95 -30.05 -22.79 26.22
N ARG A 96 -28.71 -22.85 26.31
CA ARG A 96 -27.94 -22.56 27.52
C ARG A 96 -28.46 -23.38 28.70
N GLY A 97 -28.88 -22.73 29.79
CA GLY A 97 -29.41 -23.40 30.98
C GLY A 97 -30.85 -23.92 30.87
N ILE A 98 -31.52 -23.74 29.72
CA ILE A 98 -32.93 -24.11 29.50
C ILE A 98 -33.01 -25.31 28.57
N GLY A 99 -33.56 -26.43 29.07
CA GLY A 99 -33.73 -27.68 28.34
C GLY A 99 -35.06 -27.73 27.61
N ARG A 100 -36.10 -28.27 28.26
CA ARG A 100 -37.46 -28.34 27.70
C ARG A 100 -38.05 -26.93 27.48
N PRO A 101 -39.07 -26.78 26.59
CA PRO A 101 -39.70 -25.50 26.33
C PRO A 101 -40.21 -24.83 27.60
N ALA A 102 -39.73 -23.61 27.84
CA ALA A 102 -40.13 -22.76 28.94
C ALA A 102 -40.56 -21.38 28.41
N ASP A 103 -41.63 -20.84 28.97
CA ASP A 103 -42.23 -19.58 28.56
C ASP A 103 -42.35 -18.57 29.71
N LEU A 104 -42.12 -17.31 29.38
CA LEU A 104 -42.36 -16.14 30.23
C LEU A 104 -43.33 -15.22 29.50
N THR A 105 -44.41 -14.80 30.15
CA THR A 105 -45.41 -13.90 29.58
C THR A 105 -45.45 -12.58 30.33
N PHE A 106 -45.69 -11.48 29.62
CA PHE A 106 -45.67 -10.12 30.17
C PHE A 106 -46.86 -9.32 29.65
N SER A 107 -47.38 -8.44 30.50
CA SER A 107 -48.44 -7.51 30.10
C SER A 107 -47.86 -6.44 29.17
N PRO A 108 -48.48 -6.19 27.99
CA PRO A 108 -48.02 -5.13 27.10
C PRO A 108 -48.29 -3.76 27.72
N GLY A 109 -47.24 -2.96 27.91
CA GLY A 109 -47.37 -1.59 28.41
C GLY A 109 -46.31 -1.24 29.48
N PRO A 110 -46.26 0.03 29.92
CA PRO A 110 -45.37 0.46 30.98
C PRO A 110 -45.62 -0.32 32.28
N GLY A 111 -44.54 -0.66 32.97
CA GLY A 111 -44.56 -1.38 34.24
C GLY A 111 -43.19 -1.94 34.57
N LEU A 112 -42.98 -2.32 35.83
CA LEU A 112 -41.76 -3.00 36.29
C LEU A 112 -42.09 -4.45 36.65
N THR A 113 -41.47 -5.39 35.95
CA THR A 113 -41.50 -6.82 36.30
C THR A 113 -40.10 -7.25 36.77
N VAL A 114 -40.01 -7.86 37.94
CA VAL A 114 -38.75 -8.37 38.51
C VAL A 114 -38.83 -9.88 38.66
N ILE A 115 -37.97 -10.59 37.95
CA ILE A 115 -37.85 -12.05 37.97
C ILE A 115 -36.64 -12.41 38.84
N VAL A 116 -36.93 -12.98 40.02
CA VAL A 116 -35.94 -13.35 41.04
C VAL A 116 -35.70 -14.86 41.02
N GLY A 117 -34.46 -15.30 41.13
CA GLY A 117 -34.16 -16.73 41.28
C GLY A 117 -32.69 -16.99 41.57
N ARG A 118 -32.36 -18.20 42.05
CA ARG A 118 -30.97 -18.57 42.42
C ARG A 118 -30.01 -18.48 41.22
N ASN A 119 -28.71 -18.33 41.47
CA ASN A 119 -27.70 -18.40 40.41
C ASN A 119 -27.81 -19.72 39.64
N GLY A 120 -27.76 -19.62 38.31
CA GLY A 120 -27.95 -20.76 37.42
C GLY A 120 -29.40 -21.17 37.13
N SER A 121 -30.41 -20.41 37.60
CA SER A 121 -31.85 -20.72 37.38
C SER A 121 -32.39 -20.48 35.96
N GLY A 122 -31.57 -19.99 35.02
CA GLY A 122 -32.00 -19.72 33.64
C GLY A 122 -32.35 -18.26 33.32
N LYS A 123 -32.26 -17.34 34.29
CA LYS A 123 -32.45 -15.88 34.13
C LYS A 123 -31.70 -15.28 32.94
N SER A 124 -30.36 -15.31 32.99
CA SER A 124 -29.52 -14.81 31.90
C SER A 124 -29.73 -15.58 30.60
N SER A 125 -30.12 -16.87 30.66
CA SER A 125 -30.48 -17.64 29.46
C SER A 125 -31.71 -17.08 28.76
N PHE A 126 -32.74 -16.65 29.50
CA PHE A 126 -33.91 -15.97 28.93
C PHE A 126 -33.55 -14.60 28.33
N ALA A 127 -32.71 -13.83 29.03
CA ALA A 127 -32.28 -12.53 28.55
C ALA A 127 -31.43 -12.60 27.27
N GLU A 128 -30.41 -13.47 27.29
CA GLU A 128 -29.56 -13.75 26.12
C GLU A 128 -30.39 -14.32 24.95
N ALA A 129 -31.40 -15.17 25.21
CA ALA A 129 -32.27 -15.72 24.18
C ALA A 129 -33.16 -14.65 23.53
N ALA A 130 -33.71 -13.73 24.32
CA ALA A 130 -34.51 -12.62 23.81
C ALA A 130 -33.67 -11.65 22.97
N GLU A 131 -32.46 -11.31 23.43
CA GLU A 131 -31.51 -10.50 22.67
C GLU A 131 -31.10 -11.18 21.37
N ALA A 132 -30.77 -12.47 21.43
CA ALA A 132 -30.38 -13.24 20.25
C ALA A 132 -31.53 -13.32 19.24
N ALA A 133 -32.77 -13.54 19.69
CA ALA A 133 -33.95 -13.58 18.82
C ALA A 133 -34.11 -12.28 18.01
N LEU A 134 -34.03 -11.11 18.66
CA LEU A 134 -34.22 -9.81 18.01
C LEU A 134 -33.02 -9.33 17.20
N THR A 135 -31.79 -9.46 17.74
CA THR A 135 -30.59 -8.87 17.12
C THR A 135 -29.85 -9.83 16.20
N GLY A 136 -30.03 -11.14 16.40
CA GLY A 136 -29.23 -12.17 15.73
C GLY A 136 -27.79 -12.26 16.18
N ARG A 137 -27.43 -11.52 17.23
CA ARG A 137 -26.11 -11.52 17.84
C ARG A 137 -26.25 -11.80 19.32
N ASN A 138 -25.14 -12.19 19.94
CA ASN A 138 -25.02 -12.24 21.38
C ASN A 138 -23.66 -11.65 21.76
N PRO A 139 -23.62 -10.48 22.42
CA PRO A 139 -22.38 -9.77 22.75
C PRO A 139 -21.37 -10.59 23.56
N ARG A 140 -21.84 -11.59 24.31
CA ARG A 140 -20.99 -12.51 25.05
C ARG A 140 -20.21 -13.44 24.12
N TRP A 141 -20.81 -13.91 23.05
CA TRP A 141 -20.18 -14.88 22.12
C TRP A 141 -19.26 -14.21 21.11
N ASP A 142 -19.59 -12.99 20.69
CA ASP A 142 -18.74 -12.21 19.79
C ASP A 142 -17.38 -11.86 20.43
N ALA A 143 -17.31 -11.82 21.76
CA ALA A 143 -16.10 -11.54 22.53
C ALA A 143 -15.31 -12.79 22.99
N MET A 144 -15.87 -13.99 22.86
CA MET A 144 -15.25 -15.22 23.38
C MET A 144 -14.34 -15.92 22.34
N PRO A 145 -13.17 -16.45 22.75
CA PRO A 145 -12.31 -17.28 21.91
C PRO A 145 -13.05 -18.49 21.35
N THR A 146 -12.62 -18.99 20.19
CA THR A 146 -13.35 -19.99 19.38
C THR A 146 -13.76 -21.25 20.15
N GLY A 147 -12.96 -21.71 21.12
CA GLY A 147 -13.26 -22.92 21.92
C GLY A 147 -14.29 -22.75 23.05
N TRP A 148 -14.77 -21.53 23.33
CA TRP A 148 -15.86 -21.28 24.29
C TRP A 148 -17.22 -21.08 23.61
N ARG A 149 -17.24 -21.14 22.27
CA ARG A 149 -18.46 -20.98 21.45
C ARG A 149 -19.33 -22.25 21.37
N ASP A 150 -18.96 -23.31 22.09
CA ASP A 150 -19.67 -24.59 22.07
C ASP A 150 -20.69 -24.76 23.23
N GLY A 151 -20.67 -23.84 24.22
CA GLY A 151 -21.50 -23.90 25.42
C GLY A 151 -22.87 -23.21 25.34
N TRP A 152 -23.45 -23.05 24.14
CA TRP A 152 -24.75 -22.37 23.95
C TRP A 152 -25.92 -23.33 23.78
N ARG A 153 -25.68 -24.58 23.36
CA ARG A 153 -26.70 -25.63 23.35
C ARG A 153 -26.88 -26.18 24.76
N ASN A 154 -28.11 -26.49 25.13
CA ASN A 154 -28.36 -27.16 26.40
C ASN A 154 -27.87 -28.61 26.34
N LEU A 155 -27.21 -29.07 27.40
CA LEU A 155 -26.66 -30.43 27.47
C LEU A 155 -27.71 -31.51 27.76
N HIS A 156 -28.88 -31.12 28.27
CA HIS A 156 -29.96 -32.03 28.68
C HIS A 156 -31.11 -32.07 27.68
N TYR A 157 -31.01 -31.35 26.56
CA TYR A 157 -32.04 -31.27 25.53
C TYR A 157 -31.42 -30.99 24.15
N ASP A 158 -31.36 -32.00 23.30
CA ASP A 158 -30.73 -31.99 21.98
C ASP A 158 -31.73 -31.98 20.81
N GLU A 159 -33.03 -32.16 21.07
CA GLU A 159 -34.07 -32.25 20.04
C GLU A 159 -34.19 -30.98 19.20
N ARG A 160 -34.25 -29.80 19.84
CA ARG A 160 -34.43 -28.52 19.13
C ARG A 160 -33.99 -27.33 19.99
N THR A 161 -33.09 -26.52 19.44
CA THR A 161 -32.67 -25.23 20.02
C THR A 161 -33.36 -24.07 19.34
N GLU A 162 -34.18 -23.34 20.07
CA GLU A 162 -34.99 -22.23 19.56
C GLU A 162 -35.26 -21.18 20.64
N ALA A 163 -35.24 -19.92 20.21
CA ALA A 163 -35.62 -18.76 21.01
C ALA A 163 -36.71 -18.00 20.25
N THR A 164 -37.82 -17.73 20.92
CA THR A 164 -38.97 -17.04 20.35
C THR A 164 -39.37 -15.90 21.26
N VAL A 165 -39.66 -14.75 20.66
CA VAL A 165 -40.07 -13.52 21.32
C VAL A 165 -41.37 -13.06 20.67
N ASP A 166 -42.40 -12.87 21.48
CA ASP A 166 -43.67 -12.29 21.05
C ASP A 166 -43.66 -10.79 21.40
N ILE A 167 -43.81 -9.94 20.39
CA ILE A 167 -43.80 -8.47 20.51
C ILE A 167 -45.15 -7.89 20.10
N HIS A 168 -45.75 -7.08 20.96
CA HIS A 168 -46.93 -6.30 20.63
C HIS A 168 -46.55 -4.88 20.19
N ILE A 169 -46.84 -4.52 18.95
CA ILE A 169 -46.64 -3.16 18.44
C ILE A 169 -47.94 -2.38 18.64
N ALA A 170 -47.86 -1.25 19.34
CA ALA A 170 -49.02 -0.44 19.69
C ALA A 170 -49.87 -0.11 18.44
N GLY A 171 -51.13 -0.53 18.44
CA GLY A 171 -52.08 -0.36 17.34
C GLY A 171 -52.25 -1.57 16.41
N ASP A 172 -51.48 -2.64 16.58
CA ASP A 172 -51.68 -3.89 15.84
C ASP A 172 -52.77 -4.75 16.50
N SER A 173 -53.43 -5.59 15.71
CA SER A 173 -54.51 -6.48 16.17
C SER A 173 -54.03 -7.69 16.97
N GLY A 174 -52.72 -7.95 17.01
CA GLY A 174 -52.12 -9.09 17.69
C GLY A 174 -50.60 -8.96 17.83
N PRO A 175 -49.92 -9.91 18.49
CA PRO A 175 -48.48 -9.90 18.63
C PRO A 175 -47.78 -10.38 17.35
N THR A 176 -46.65 -9.77 17.03
CA THR A 176 -45.67 -10.23 16.04
C THR A 176 -44.72 -11.21 16.72
N ARG A 177 -44.65 -12.45 16.21
CA ARG A 177 -43.78 -13.49 16.75
C ARG A 177 -42.47 -13.54 15.99
N ILE A 178 -41.37 -13.43 16.71
CA ILE A 178 -40.02 -13.48 16.16
C ILE A 178 -39.33 -14.73 16.71
N SER A 179 -39.01 -15.70 15.86
CA SER A 179 -38.33 -16.93 16.26
C SER A 179 -36.98 -17.07 15.58
N ARG A 180 -36.02 -17.62 16.32
CA ARG A 180 -34.71 -18.04 15.81
C ARG A 180 -34.44 -19.48 16.17
N ARG A 181 -34.04 -20.24 15.15
CA ARG A 181 -33.71 -21.66 15.25
C ARG A 181 -32.27 -21.91 14.84
N TRP A 182 -31.56 -22.73 15.60
CA TRP A 182 -30.17 -23.09 15.30
C TRP A 182 -30.05 -24.54 14.87
N THR A 183 -29.71 -24.75 13.59
CA THR A 183 -29.64 -26.08 12.98
C THR A 183 -28.23 -26.63 12.81
N GLY A 184 -27.18 -25.81 12.98
CA GLY A 184 -25.78 -26.21 12.87
C GLY A 184 -25.04 -26.14 14.21
N GLU A 185 -23.79 -26.60 14.22
CA GLU A 185 -22.93 -26.59 15.42
C GLU A 185 -22.48 -25.17 15.81
N SER A 186 -22.36 -24.29 14.82
CA SER A 186 -22.04 -22.88 15.06
C SER A 186 -23.26 -22.11 15.55
N VAL A 187 -23.04 -21.23 16.53
CA VAL A 187 -24.04 -20.27 16.99
C VAL A 187 -24.49 -19.28 15.90
N ARG A 188 -23.71 -19.15 14.82
CA ARG A 188 -24.04 -18.35 13.63
C ARG A 188 -24.99 -19.06 12.66
N SER A 189 -25.30 -20.34 12.88
CA SER A 189 -26.25 -21.11 12.06
C SER A 189 -27.72 -20.71 12.26
N ALA A 190 -27.98 -19.70 13.08
CA ALA A 190 -29.33 -19.23 13.42
C ALA A 190 -30.09 -18.75 12.19
N ARG A 191 -31.26 -19.35 11.93
CA ARG A 191 -32.24 -18.85 10.95
C ARG A 191 -33.37 -18.18 11.69
N GLY A 192 -33.70 -16.95 11.29
CA GLY A 192 -34.77 -16.14 11.90
C GLY A 192 -35.97 -16.00 10.98
N GLU A 193 -37.16 -16.15 11.56
CA GLU A 193 -38.45 -15.94 10.90
C GLU A 193 -39.33 -15.02 11.75
N VAL A 194 -40.21 -14.28 11.10
CA VAL A 194 -41.16 -13.35 11.71
C VAL A 194 -42.55 -13.74 11.25
N VAL A 195 -43.46 -13.95 12.19
CA VAL A 195 -44.87 -14.19 11.93
C VAL A 195 -45.63 -12.94 12.35
N HIS A 196 -46.21 -12.24 11.37
CA HIS A 196 -46.99 -11.02 11.59
C HIS A 196 -48.37 -11.35 12.19
N PRO A 197 -49.10 -10.35 12.74
CA PRO A 197 -50.43 -10.58 13.34
C PRO A 197 -51.45 -11.22 12.37
N GLY A 198 -51.28 -11.00 11.05
CA GLY A 198 -52.10 -11.62 10.00
C GLY A 198 -51.71 -13.05 9.59
N GLY A 199 -50.68 -13.63 10.22
CA GLY A 199 -50.16 -14.96 9.90
C GLY A 199 -49.16 -15.01 8.74
N GLU A 200 -48.84 -13.88 8.12
CA GLU A 200 -47.79 -13.77 7.11
C GLU A 200 -46.42 -14.06 7.72
N VAL A 201 -45.60 -14.86 7.03
CA VAL A 201 -44.25 -15.20 7.46
C VAL A 201 -43.23 -14.47 6.61
N SER A 202 -42.36 -13.69 7.25
CA SER A 202 -41.29 -12.96 6.58
C SER A 202 -39.91 -13.20 7.23
N PRO A 203 -38.81 -12.98 6.49
CA PRO A 203 -37.48 -13.01 7.09
C PRO A 203 -37.27 -11.86 8.09
N LEU A 204 -36.45 -12.05 9.13
CA LEU A 204 -36.20 -11.01 10.14
C LEU A 204 -35.72 -9.66 9.57
N ARG A 205 -34.97 -9.67 8.47
CA ARG A 205 -34.50 -8.45 7.78
C ARG A 205 -35.62 -7.54 7.27
N THR A 206 -36.86 -8.03 7.20
CA THR A 206 -38.02 -7.21 6.79
C THR A 206 -38.60 -6.42 7.96
N LEU A 207 -38.22 -6.72 9.21
CA LEU A 207 -38.49 -5.82 10.33
C LEU A 207 -37.52 -4.63 10.21
N ASP A 208 -38.07 -3.44 9.99
CA ASP A 208 -37.34 -2.16 9.86
C ASP A 208 -36.76 -1.65 11.20
N TRP A 209 -36.32 -2.58 12.04
CA TRP A 209 -35.72 -2.31 13.34
C TRP A 209 -34.20 -2.37 13.31
N GLY A 210 -33.57 -2.72 12.18
CA GLY A 210 -32.14 -2.98 12.08
C GLY A 210 -31.26 -1.91 12.73
N GLU A 211 -31.31 -0.68 12.23
CA GLU A 211 -30.53 0.44 12.81
C GLU A 211 -31.05 0.86 14.19
N ASN A 212 -32.36 0.78 14.41
CA ASN A 212 -32.99 1.14 15.68
C ASN A 212 -32.55 0.22 16.83
N LEU A 213 -32.39 -1.09 16.59
CA LEU A 213 -31.91 -2.07 17.58
C LEU A 213 -30.46 -1.80 18.00
N VAL A 214 -29.64 -1.25 17.10
CA VAL A 214 -28.27 -0.81 17.42
C VAL A 214 -28.31 0.51 18.19
N ARG A 215 -29.09 1.47 17.69
CA ARG A 215 -29.20 2.83 18.23
C ARG A 215 -29.75 2.86 19.66
N TYR A 216 -30.92 2.26 19.87
CA TYR A 216 -31.64 2.32 21.14
C TYR A 216 -31.38 1.13 22.05
N ARG A 217 -31.02 -0.03 21.46
CA ARG A 217 -30.74 -1.32 22.10
C ARG A 217 -31.51 -1.58 23.41
N PRO A 218 -32.66 -2.29 23.37
CA PRO A 218 -33.53 -2.51 24.53
C PRO A 218 -33.04 -3.63 25.48
N PHE A 219 -31.73 -3.85 25.55
CA PHE A 219 -31.10 -4.90 26.35
C PHE A 219 -29.93 -4.31 27.11
N LEU A 220 -29.88 -4.59 28.41
CA LEU A 220 -28.81 -4.19 29.31
C LEU A 220 -28.33 -5.44 30.06
N SER A 221 -27.28 -6.07 29.52
CA SER A 221 -26.74 -7.31 30.09
C SER A 221 -25.62 -7.04 31.09
N TYR A 222 -25.35 -8.01 31.97
CA TYR A 222 -24.21 -7.98 32.89
C TYR A 222 -22.89 -7.55 32.21
N ASP A 223 -22.60 -8.18 31.08
CA ASP A 223 -21.35 -8.06 30.36
C ASP A 223 -21.23 -6.71 29.65
N GLU A 224 -22.35 -6.08 29.27
CA GLU A 224 -22.36 -4.70 28.79
C GLU A 224 -22.02 -3.73 29.91
N LEU A 225 -22.69 -3.81 31.06
CA LEU A 225 -22.50 -2.89 32.18
C LEU A 225 -21.03 -2.84 32.62
N GLY A 226 -20.36 -4.00 32.67
CA GLY A 226 -18.92 -4.07 32.92
C GLY A 226 -18.06 -3.47 31.80
N ARG A 227 -18.35 -3.77 30.52
CA ARG A 227 -17.52 -3.35 29.37
C ARG A 227 -17.64 -1.87 28.99
N THR A 228 -18.82 -1.27 29.16
CA THR A 228 -19.07 0.13 28.74
C THR A 228 -18.10 1.12 29.36
N VAL A 229 -17.50 0.80 30.51
CA VAL A 229 -16.63 1.72 31.23
C VAL A 229 -15.25 1.12 31.55
N THR A 230 -15.07 -0.21 31.72
CA THR A 230 -13.77 -0.76 32.21
C THR A 230 -12.80 -1.18 31.11
N GLY A 231 -13.29 -1.49 29.90
CA GLY A 231 -12.50 -2.26 28.92
C GLY A 231 -12.25 -1.57 27.58
N ARG A 232 -13.23 -0.83 27.05
CA ARG A 232 -13.13 -0.19 25.74
C ARG A 232 -13.93 1.10 25.70
N ALA A 233 -13.30 2.21 26.10
CA ALA A 233 -13.89 3.55 26.09
C ALA A 233 -14.50 3.97 24.73
N ALA A 234 -14.07 3.32 23.64
CA ALA A 234 -14.62 3.49 22.30
C ALA A 234 -16.03 2.90 22.10
N GLU A 235 -16.39 1.80 22.77
CA GLU A 235 -17.70 1.13 22.58
C GLU A 235 -18.86 1.99 23.14
N LEU A 236 -18.67 2.58 24.32
CA LEU A 236 -19.63 3.52 24.89
C LEU A 236 -19.73 4.79 24.04
N TYR A 237 -18.60 5.31 23.56
CA TYR A 237 -18.57 6.44 22.62
C TYR A 237 -19.41 6.14 21.37
N ASP A 238 -19.23 4.96 20.76
CA ASP A 238 -19.94 4.57 19.55
C ASP A 238 -21.44 4.41 19.80
N THR A 239 -21.79 3.85 20.96
CA THR A 239 -23.19 3.67 21.38
C THR A 239 -23.90 5.00 21.57
N LEU A 240 -23.27 5.95 22.27
CA LEU A 240 -23.82 7.30 22.44
C LEU A 240 -23.86 8.04 21.11
N THR A 241 -22.82 7.92 20.28
CA THR A 241 -22.79 8.52 18.93
C THR A 241 -23.96 8.01 18.08
N ALA A 242 -24.24 6.70 18.12
CA ALA A 242 -25.37 6.10 17.43
C ALA A 242 -26.72 6.60 17.99
N LEU A 243 -26.89 6.60 19.32
CA LEU A 243 -28.09 7.12 20.01
C LEU A 243 -28.42 8.55 19.57
N LEU A 244 -27.41 9.41 19.54
CA LEU A 244 -27.52 10.81 19.17
C LEU A 244 -27.68 11.04 17.66
N GLY A 245 -27.62 9.99 16.83
CA GLY A 245 -27.70 10.09 15.37
C GLY A 245 -26.48 10.80 14.76
N LEU A 246 -25.30 10.61 15.34
CA LEU A 246 -24.05 11.28 14.95
C LEU A 246 -23.08 10.36 14.19
N THR A 247 -23.52 9.15 13.84
CA THR A 247 -22.68 8.14 13.17
C THR A 247 -22.14 8.64 11.83
N GLY A 248 -22.99 9.27 11.00
CA GLY A 248 -22.59 9.83 9.71
C GLY A 248 -21.51 10.90 9.84
N LEU A 249 -21.67 11.80 10.82
CA LEU A 249 -20.70 12.85 11.14
C LEU A 249 -19.34 12.29 11.58
N ALA A 250 -19.36 11.33 12.50
CA ALA A 250 -18.15 10.68 12.99
C ALA A 250 -17.42 9.90 11.87
N GLU A 251 -18.15 9.32 10.94
CA GLU A 251 -17.60 8.62 9.79
C GLU A 251 -17.02 9.59 8.75
N ALA A 252 -17.68 10.72 8.47
CA ALA A 252 -17.13 11.77 7.60
C ALA A 252 -15.80 12.32 8.14
N GLU A 253 -15.72 12.61 9.44
CA GLU A 253 -14.45 13.01 10.09
C GLU A 253 -13.35 11.95 9.92
N ARG A 254 -13.69 10.66 10.06
CA ARG A 254 -12.73 9.55 9.91
C ARG A 254 -12.19 9.45 8.48
N ARG A 255 -13.07 9.51 7.48
CA ARG A 255 -12.69 9.42 6.06
C ARG A 255 -11.78 10.59 5.67
N LEU A 256 -12.13 11.81 6.05
CA LEU A 256 -11.34 12.99 5.73
C LEU A 256 -9.98 12.98 6.46
N ALA A 257 -9.93 12.50 7.71
CA ALA A 257 -8.66 12.29 8.42
C ALA A 257 -7.77 11.25 7.72
N LYS A 258 -8.35 10.13 7.26
CA LYS A 258 -7.62 9.09 6.49
C LYS A 258 -7.03 9.67 5.20
N VAL A 259 -7.75 10.56 4.51
CA VAL A 259 -7.25 11.25 3.32
C VAL A 259 -6.07 12.17 3.67
N CYS A 260 -6.21 13.00 4.71
CA CYS A 260 -5.11 13.86 5.16
C CYS A 260 -3.86 13.05 5.52
N ASP A 261 -4.01 11.97 6.29
CA ASP A 261 -2.91 11.07 6.64
C ASP A 261 -2.23 10.45 5.40
N GLY A 262 -3.03 10.07 4.39
CA GLY A 262 -2.53 9.56 3.11
C GLY A 262 -1.73 10.61 2.33
N LEU A 263 -2.23 11.83 2.24
CA LEU A 263 -1.56 12.96 1.59
C LEU A 263 -0.24 13.33 2.29
N VAL A 264 -0.23 13.36 3.63
CA VAL A 264 1.00 13.58 4.43
C VAL A 264 2.04 12.51 4.13
N ARG A 265 1.63 11.22 4.07
CA ARG A 265 2.56 10.13 3.73
C ARG A 265 3.15 10.28 2.34
N ARG A 266 2.36 10.66 1.33
CA ARG A 266 2.85 10.90 -0.05
C ARG A 266 3.81 12.10 -0.09
N ARG A 267 3.44 13.22 0.53
CA ARG A 267 4.29 14.42 0.64
C ARG A 267 5.65 14.12 1.26
N ASP A 268 5.68 13.31 2.32
CA ASP A 268 6.90 13.02 3.09
C ASP A 268 7.71 11.84 2.54
N ARG A 269 7.21 11.09 1.55
CA ARG A 269 7.90 9.90 1.03
C ARG A 269 9.27 10.23 0.39
N PRO A 270 9.40 11.23 -0.51
CA PRO A 270 10.68 11.51 -1.17
C PRO A 270 11.78 11.88 -0.19
N SER A 271 11.46 12.62 0.88
CA SER A 271 12.44 13.05 1.89
C SER A 271 12.97 11.89 2.74
N ARG A 272 12.16 10.84 2.95
CA ARG A 272 12.58 9.62 3.66
C ARG A 272 13.52 8.75 2.83
N GLU A 273 13.29 8.70 1.51
CA GLU A 273 14.06 7.85 0.59
C GLU A 273 15.31 8.55 0.04
N LEU A 274 15.35 9.89 0.05
CA LEU A 274 16.43 10.72 -0.52
C LEU A 274 17.82 10.32 -0.02
N ARG A 275 17.98 10.06 1.29
CA ARG A 275 19.29 9.71 1.84
C ARG A 275 19.81 8.38 1.29
N THR A 276 18.95 7.37 1.23
CA THR A 276 19.31 6.05 0.68
C THR A 276 19.61 6.10 -0.82
N LEU A 277 18.93 7.00 -1.56
CA LEU A 277 19.24 7.26 -2.97
C LEU A 277 20.60 7.94 -3.13
N LEU A 278 20.88 8.99 -2.35
CA LEU A 278 22.17 9.70 -2.38
C LEU A 278 23.35 8.79 -2.04
N ASP A 279 23.21 7.93 -1.02
CA ASP A 279 24.25 6.97 -0.63
C ASP A 279 24.56 5.99 -1.79
N ALA A 280 23.52 5.52 -2.50
CA ALA A 280 23.68 4.61 -3.63
C ALA A 280 24.30 5.28 -4.87
N LEU A 281 23.86 6.49 -5.20
CA LEU A 281 24.42 7.26 -6.32
C LEU A 281 25.88 7.66 -6.05
N SER A 282 26.21 8.04 -4.82
CA SER A 282 27.58 8.45 -4.44
C SER A 282 28.57 7.28 -4.43
N ALA A 283 28.09 6.05 -4.33
CA ALA A 283 28.93 4.85 -4.42
C ALA A 283 29.29 4.48 -5.86
N SER A 284 28.60 5.06 -6.86
CA SER A 284 28.86 4.81 -8.28
C SER A 284 29.94 5.73 -8.83
N GLY A 285 30.79 5.18 -9.71
CA GLY A 285 31.78 5.95 -10.48
C GLY A 285 31.21 6.58 -11.75
N ASP A 286 29.92 6.36 -12.07
CA ASP A 286 29.29 6.85 -13.30
C ASP A 286 29.16 8.39 -13.29
N PRO A 287 29.56 9.11 -14.36
CA PRO A 287 29.42 10.56 -14.44
C PRO A 287 27.98 11.06 -14.24
N ARG A 288 26.97 10.30 -14.67
CA ARG A 288 25.55 10.61 -14.49
C ARG A 288 25.14 10.53 -13.02
N ALA A 289 25.69 9.57 -12.27
CA ALA A 289 25.45 9.46 -10.84
C ALA A 289 26.00 10.68 -10.09
N VAL A 290 27.22 11.13 -10.44
CA VAL A 290 27.81 12.37 -9.90
C VAL A 290 26.95 13.59 -10.24
N GLN A 291 26.46 13.70 -11.47
CA GLN A 291 25.56 14.77 -11.89
C GLN A 291 24.23 14.74 -11.12
N ALA A 292 23.64 13.56 -10.91
CA ALA A 292 22.42 13.38 -10.15
C ALA A 292 22.59 13.79 -8.68
N VAL A 293 23.69 13.41 -8.03
CA VAL A 293 24.01 13.82 -6.64
C VAL A 293 24.12 15.34 -6.52
N ASN A 294 24.77 16.00 -7.48
CA ASN A 294 24.90 17.46 -7.50
C ASN A 294 23.54 18.16 -7.62
N LEU A 295 22.66 17.65 -8.49
CA LEU A 295 21.31 18.19 -8.69
C LEU A 295 20.40 17.95 -7.47
N LEU A 296 20.46 16.76 -6.87
CA LEU A 296 19.70 16.39 -5.66
C LEU A 296 20.15 17.16 -4.42
N SER A 297 21.43 17.55 -4.35
CA SER A 297 22.00 18.31 -3.23
C SER A 297 21.85 19.83 -3.39
N ALA A 298 21.32 20.30 -4.51
CA ALA A 298 21.13 21.72 -4.79
C ALA A 298 20.01 22.32 -3.92
N PRO A 299 20.06 23.63 -3.57
CA PRO A 299 19.01 24.30 -2.79
C PRO A 299 17.63 24.26 -3.47
N SER A 300 17.61 24.25 -4.79
CA SER A 300 16.42 24.06 -5.62
C SER A 300 16.67 22.89 -6.56
N MET A 301 15.93 21.81 -6.38
CA MET A 301 16.05 20.61 -7.21
C MET A 301 15.36 20.83 -8.56
N ASP A 302 16.12 20.77 -9.64
CA ASP A 302 15.59 20.76 -11.01
C ASP A 302 15.19 19.32 -11.37
N LEU A 303 13.91 18.99 -11.16
CA LEU A 303 13.35 17.66 -11.44
C LEU A 303 13.45 17.30 -12.93
N GLU A 304 13.40 18.29 -13.83
CA GLU A 304 13.45 18.03 -15.28
C GLU A 304 14.89 17.76 -15.75
N ALA A 305 15.88 18.43 -15.15
CA ALA A 305 17.27 18.05 -15.33
C ALA A 305 17.54 16.63 -14.80
N LEU A 306 17.00 16.26 -13.64
CA LEU A 306 17.15 14.91 -13.09
C LEU A 306 16.49 13.83 -13.95
N ARG A 307 15.29 14.09 -14.51
CA ARG A 307 14.64 13.16 -15.46
C ARG A 307 15.50 12.91 -16.69
N ARG A 308 16.13 13.96 -17.24
CA ARG A 308 17.04 13.81 -18.39
C ARG A 308 18.26 12.95 -18.06
N VAL A 309 18.81 13.07 -16.86
CA VAL A 309 19.92 12.23 -16.40
C VAL A 309 19.47 10.77 -16.23
N ALA A 310 18.31 10.55 -15.60
CA ALA A 310 17.76 9.21 -15.42
C ALA A 310 17.42 8.52 -16.75
N ALA A 311 16.91 9.26 -17.73
CA ALA A 311 16.58 8.74 -19.05
C ALA A 311 17.78 8.49 -19.97
N ASP A 312 19.00 8.86 -19.56
CA ASP A 312 20.22 8.65 -20.34
C ASP A 312 20.64 7.17 -20.30
N ASP A 313 20.29 6.44 -21.36
CA ASP A 313 20.66 5.04 -21.62
C ASP A 313 21.98 4.90 -22.40
N GLY A 314 22.71 6.01 -22.56
CA GLY A 314 23.97 6.07 -23.28
C GLY A 314 25.13 5.34 -22.57
N PRO A 315 26.26 5.18 -23.27
CA PRO A 315 27.47 4.63 -22.66
C PRO A 315 28.04 5.58 -21.61
N SER A 316 28.58 5.04 -20.52
CA SER A 316 29.20 5.81 -19.43
C SER A 316 30.37 6.70 -19.92
N ASP A 317 31.13 6.20 -20.90
CA ASP A 317 32.14 6.96 -21.65
C ASP A 317 31.91 6.82 -23.18
N PRO A 318 31.30 7.83 -23.82
CA PRO A 318 31.07 7.83 -25.26
C PRO A 318 32.34 7.73 -26.10
N ALA A 319 33.47 8.27 -25.65
CA ALA A 319 34.73 8.23 -26.37
C ALA A 319 35.32 6.82 -26.34
N LEU A 320 35.33 6.18 -25.16
CA LEU A 320 35.74 4.78 -25.02
C LEU A 320 34.82 3.85 -25.83
N HIS A 321 33.51 4.09 -25.83
CA HIS A 321 32.55 3.29 -26.61
C HIS A 321 32.86 3.27 -28.11
N VAL A 322 33.30 4.41 -28.67
CA VAL A 322 33.74 4.49 -30.08
C VAL A 322 34.99 3.63 -30.30
N VAL A 323 35.95 3.65 -29.38
CA VAL A 323 37.16 2.80 -29.44
C VAL A 323 36.79 1.31 -29.37
N LEU A 324 35.91 0.91 -28.45
CA LEU A 324 35.45 -0.48 -28.33
C LEU A 324 34.77 -0.99 -29.61
N ARG A 325 33.92 -0.16 -30.23
CA ARG A 325 33.29 -0.48 -31.53
C ARG A 325 34.30 -0.69 -32.65
N ARG A 326 35.38 0.11 -32.66
CA ARG A 326 36.49 -0.03 -33.62
C ARG A 326 37.32 -1.28 -33.32
N LEU A 327 37.65 -1.55 -32.06
CA LEU A 327 38.36 -2.75 -31.63
C LEU A 327 37.63 -4.03 -32.05
N ARG A 328 36.32 -4.12 -31.84
CA ARG A 328 35.50 -5.28 -32.23
C ARG A 328 35.63 -5.64 -33.73
N ARG A 329 35.81 -4.62 -34.57
CA ARG A 329 35.93 -4.73 -36.04
C ARG A 329 37.38 -4.77 -36.54
N LEU A 330 38.36 -4.67 -35.64
CA LEU A 330 39.77 -4.62 -36.01
C LEU A 330 40.21 -5.93 -36.68
N SER A 331 40.85 -5.79 -37.85
CA SER A 331 41.48 -6.89 -38.57
C SER A 331 43.00 -6.77 -38.45
N VAL A 332 43.66 -7.90 -38.23
CA VAL A 332 45.12 -8.06 -38.28
C VAL A 332 45.48 -9.07 -39.38
N PRO A 333 46.72 -9.07 -39.90
CA PRO A 333 47.13 -10.02 -40.93
C PRO A 333 46.83 -11.48 -40.54
N GLU A 334 46.30 -12.24 -41.50
CA GLU A 334 45.94 -13.64 -41.28
C GLU A 334 47.18 -14.53 -41.09
N ARG A 335 47.02 -15.64 -40.39
CA ARG A 335 48.11 -16.59 -40.13
C ARG A 335 48.73 -17.13 -41.43
N THR A 336 47.89 -17.38 -42.43
CA THR A 336 48.28 -17.87 -43.76
C THR A 336 49.16 -16.84 -44.46
N LEU A 337 48.68 -15.60 -44.56
CA LEU A 337 49.43 -14.50 -45.17
C LEU A 337 50.78 -14.25 -44.48
N ILE A 338 50.82 -14.27 -43.15
CA ILE A 338 52.08 -14.16 -42.38
C ILE A 338 53.03 -15.31 -42.75
N ALA A 339 52.53 -16.55 -42.80
CA ALA A 339 53.34 -17.71 -43.14
C ALA A 339 53.88 -17.64 -44.57
N ASP A 340 53.06 -17.17 -45.53
CA ASP A 340 53.45 -17.02 -46.92
C ASP A 340 54.59 -16.00 -47.08
N VAL A 341 54.48 -14.83 -46.44
CA VAL A 341 55.53 -13.80 -46.45
C VAL A 341 56.81 -14.29 -45.76
N VAL A 342 56.69 -14.98 -44.62
CA VAL A 342 57.84 -15.57 -43.91
C VAL A 342 58.57 -16.61 -44.77
N ASN A 343 57.80 -17.46 -45.48
CA ASN A 343 58.37 -18.46 -46.37
C ASN A 343 59.07 -17.80 -47.57
N GLU A 344 58.49 -16.74 -48.13
CA GLU A 344 59.08 -16.01 -49.25
C GLU A 344 60.37 -15.29 -48.84
N LEU A 345 60.40 -14.63 -47.68
CA LEU A 345 61.61 -14.01 -47.12
C LEU A 345 62.72 -15.04 -46.90
N ARG A 346 62.41 -16.19 -46.28
CA ARG A 346 63.37 -17.27 -46.06
C ARG A 346 63.88 -17.87 -47.37
N GLY A 347 63.00 -18.03 -48.36
CA GLY A 347 63.35 -18.50 -49.70
C GLY A 347 64.30 -17.54 -50.41
N ALA A 348 63.98 -16.24 -50.41
CA ALA A 348 64.82 -15.20 -51.00
C ALA A 348 66.17 -15.08 -50.28
N ALA A 349 66.21 -15.19 -48.94
CA ALA A 349 67.44 -15.21 -48.16
C ALA A 349 68.36 -16.38 -48.54
N MET A 350 67.79 -17.57 -48.72
CA MET A 350 68.53 -18.76 -49.16
C MET A 350 69.12 -18.56 -50.56
N GLU A 351 68.34 -18.05 -51.51
CA GLU A 351 68.81 -17.81 -52.88
C GLU A 351 69.90 -16.74 -52.95
N LEU A 352 69.79 -15.67 -52.15
CA LEU A 352 70.87 -14.67 -52.00
C LEU A 352 72.14 -15.29 -51.42
N ALA A 353 72.02 -16.10 -50.36
CA ALA A 353 73.17 -16.77 -49.76
C ALA A 353 73.86 -17.74 -50.74
N MET A 354 73.09 -18.41 -51.61
CA MET A 354 73.64 -19.28 -52.67
C MET A 354 74.30 -18.49 -53.80
N ALA A 355 73.77 -17.30 -54.13
CA ALA A 355 74.33 -16.43 -55.17
C ALA A 355 75.62 -15.74 -54.69
N ALA A 356 75.69 -15.36 -53.41
CA ALA A 356 76.80 -14.61 -52.84
C ALA A 356 78.18 -15.25 -53.11
N GLY A 357 79.12 -14.46 -53.63
CA GLY A 357 80.47 -14.93 -53.92
C GLY A 357 80.59 -15.84 -55.15
N SER A 358 79.50 -16.10 -55.87
CA SER A 358 79.53 -16.83 -57.14
C SER A 358 80.05 -15.96 -58.29
N LYS A 359 80.42 -16.60 -59.41
CA LYS A 359 80.77 -15.87 -60.65
C LYS A 359 79.61 -15.01 -61.16
N GLY A 360 78.36 -15.44 -60.93
CA GLY A 360 77.17 -14.69 -61.32
C GLY A 360 76.94 -13.44 -60.48
N ASP A 361 77.25 -13.50 -59.18
CA ASP A 361 77.17 -12.36 -58.27
C ASP A 361 78.23 -11.29 -58.60
N HIS A 362 79.47 -11.70 -58.89
CA HIS A 362 80.47 -10.77 -59.41
C HIS A 362 80.03 -10.12 -60.75
N ALA A 363 79.46 -10.92 -61.67
CA ALA A 363 78.93 -10.41 -62.93
C ALA A 363 77.76 -9.44 -62.71
N HIS A 364 76.86 -9.71 -61.75
CA HIS A 364 75.75 -8.84 -61.39
C HIS A 364 76.23 -7.48 -60.87
N GLY A 365 77.20 -7.47 -59.95
CA GLY A 365 77.80 -6.21 -59.46
C GLY A 365 78.42 -5.36 -60.58
N VAL A 366 79.14 -5.99 -61.51
CA VAL A 366 79.71 -5.28 -62.67
C VAL A 366 78.60 -4.77 -63.63
N VAL A 367 77.54 -5.55 -63.84
CA VAL A 367 76.38 -5.15 -64.65
C VAL A 367 75.71 -3.90 -64.06
N GLN A 368 75.42 -3.88 -62.75
CA GLN A 368 74.81 -2.71 -62.10
C GLN A 368 75.69 -1.45 -62.22
N LEU A 369 77.00 -1.58 -62.00
CA LEU A 369 77.95 -0.46 -62.12
C LEU A 369 77.97 0.11 -63.54
N LEU A 370 78.01 -0.77 -64.56
CA LEU A 370 78.01 -0.34 -65.96
C LEU A 370 76.69 0.29 -66.37
N GLU A 371 75.54 -0.23 -65.91
CA GLU A 371 74.22 0.32 -66.21
C GLU A 371 74.03 1.71 -65.57
N GLN A 372 74.44 1.88 -64.31
CA GLN A 372 74.41 3.19 -63.64
C GLN A 372 75.33 4.20 -64.35
N ALA A 373 76.55 3.79 -64.72
CA ALA A 373 77.47 4.66 -65.43
C ALA A 373 76.95 5.05 -66.83
N LEU A 374 76.31 4.12 -67.54
CA LEU A 374 75.69 4.39 -68.85
C LEU A 374 74.48 5.33 -68.73
N GLU A 375 73.64 5.14 -67.71
CA GLU A 375 72.49 6.02 -67.47
C GLU A 375 72.94 7.44 -67.09
N HIS A 376 74.00 7.57 -66.28
CA HIS A 376 74.60 8.86 -65.98
C HIS A 376 75.10 9.56 -67.25
N HIS A 377 75.87 8.85 -68.10
CA HIS A 377 76.32 9.41 -69.38
C HIS A 377 75.16 9.80 -70.30
N LYS A 378 74.08 9.00 -70.34
CA LYS A 378 72.88 9.30 -71.13
C LYS A 378 72.20 10.60 -70.68
N ARG A 379 72.18 10.90 -69.38
CA ARG A 379 71.63 12.15 -68.83
C ARG A 379 72.58 13.34 -69.02
N HIS A 380 73.89 13.10 -69.05
CA HIS A 380 74.93 14.13 -69.16
C HIS A 380 75.93 13.83 -70.30
N PRO A 381 75.49 13.89 -71.57
CA PRO A 381 76.30 13.43 -72.71
C PRO A 381 77.56 14.28 -72.96
N THR A 382 77.60 15.52 -72.46
CA THR A 382 78.75 16.42 -72.57
C THR A 382 79.83 16.16 -71.51
N GLU A 383 79.48 15.45 -70.44
CA GLU A 383 80.42 15.10 -69.37
C GLU A 383 81.10 13.77 -69.71
N THR A 384 82.37 13.86 -70.11
CA THR A 384 83.16 12.70 -70.56
C THR A 384 84.26 12.30 -69.58
N THR A 385 84.41 13.04 -68.49
CA THR A 385 85.37 12.74 -67.42
C THR A 385 84.81 11.66 -66.51
N CYS A 386 85.59 10.63 -66.20
CA CYS A 386 85.17 9.60 -65.24
C CYS A 386 85.18 10.18 -63.81
N PRO A 387 84.07 10.12 -63.06
CA PRO A 387 83.99 10.69 -61.71
C PRO A 387 84.80 9.91 -60.66
N THR A 388 85.15 8.64 -60.92
CA THR A 388 85.89 7.81 -59.95
C THR A 388 87.40 7.99 -60.04
N CYS A 389 87.95 8.04 -61.27
CA CYS A 389 89.39 8.16 -61.49
C CYS A 389 89.82 9.50 -62.08
N SER A 390 88.89 10.45 -62.27
CA SER A 390 89.10 11.79 -62.83
C SER A 390 89.70 11.81 -64.25
N ALA A 391 89.74 10.69 -64.95
CA ALA A 391 90.29 10.61 -66.30
C ALA A 391 89.38 11.32 -67.31
N THR A 392 89.91 12.34 -67.98
CA THR A 392 89.20 13.13 -69.01
C THR A 392 88.97 12.30 -70.28
N GLY A 393 87.76 12.33 -70.84
CA GLY A 393 87.39 11.55 -72.04
C GLY A 393 87.14 10.05 -71.80
N ALA A 394 87.23 9.59 -70.54
CA ALA A 394 87.08 8.18 -70.18
C ALA A 394 85.65 7.63 -70.40
N LEU A 395 84.62 8.47 -70.33
CA LEU A 395 83.21 8.11 -70.57
C LEU A 395 82.72 8.60 -71.94
N GLY A 396 83.57 8.59 -72.97
CA GLY A 396 83.20 8.96 -74.34
C GLY A 396 82.42 7.89 -75.11
N ALA A 397 82.06 8.19 -76.36
CA ALA A 397 81.29 7.28 -77.24
C ALA A 397 81.93 5.89 -77.41
N ASP A 398 83.25 5.80 -77.38
CA ASP A 398 84.00 4.54 -77.47
C ASP A 398 83.86 3.69 -76.21
N TRP A 399 83.83 4.33 -75.04
CA TRP A 399 83.54 3.66 -73.77
C TRP A 399 82.11 3.13 -73.76
N VAL A 400 81.13 3.93 -74.21
CA VAL A 400 79.72 3.49 -74.33
C VAL A 400 79.61 2.23 -75.18
N ARG A 401 80.32 2.14 -76.32
CA ARG A 401 80.32 0.93 -77.16
C ARG A 401 80.91 -0.28 -76.43
N ARG A 402 82.02 -0.12 -75.72
CA ARG A 402 82.66 -1.21 -74.94
C ARG A 402 81.80 -1.66 -73.76
N ALA A 403 81.25 -0.72 -72.99
CA ALA A 403 80.37 -0.99 -71.87
C ALA A 403 79.11 -1.76 -72.32
N ASN A 404 78.48 -1.35 -73.42
CA ASN A 404 77.34 -2.09 -74.00
C ASN A 404 77.72 -3.50 -74.48
N ALA A 405 78.92 -3.70 -75.03
CA ALA A 405 79.40 -5.04 -75.41
C ALA A 405 79.66 -5.94 -74.18
N GLN A 406 80.23 -5.36 -73.13
CA GLN A 406 80.49 -6.05 -71.86
C GLN A 406 79.18 -6.42 -71.15
N LEU A 407 78.17 -5.53 -71.15
CA LEU A 407 76.83 -5.83 -70.65
C LEU A 407 76.19 -7.02 -71.39
N ARG A 408 76.29 -7.07 -72.73
CA ARG A 408 75.77 -8.22 -73.50
C ARG A 408 76.42 -9.55 -73.12
N ALA A 409 77.71 -9.53 -72.76
CA ALA A 409 78.44 -10.73 -72.36
C ALA A 409 78.16 -11.16 -70.91
N LEU A 410 78.01 -10.19 -69.99
CA LEU A 410 77.85 -10.46 -68.55
C LEU A 410 76.41 -10.73 -68.13
N ARG A 411 75.40 -10.19 -68.83
CA ARG A 411 73.98 -10.38 -68.49
C ARG A 411 73.55 -11.84 -68.35
N PRO A 412 73.90 -12.77 -69.27
CA PRO A 412 73.57 -14.19 -69.09
C PRO A 412 74.24 -14.82 -67.87
N GLN A 413 75.44 -14.37 -67.50
CA GLN A 413 76.16 -14.86 -66.32
C GLN A 413 75.58 -14.31 -65.01
N ALA A 414 75.08 -13.07 -65.05
CA ALA A 414 74.46 -12.38 -63.92
C ALA A 414 72.99 -12.78 -63.67
N ALA A 415 72.34 -13.46 -64.62
CA ALA A 415 70.88 -13.67 -64.61
C ALA A 415 70.36 -14.32 -63.31
N THR A 416 71.00 -15.39 -62.84
CA THR A 416 70.60 -16.08 -61.60
C THR A 416 70.77 -15.20 -60.37
N ALA A 417 71.90 -14.47 -60.26
CA ALA A 417 72.14 -13.57 -59.14
C ALA A 417 71.18 -12.37 -59.18
N SER A 418 70.94 -11.76 -60.35
CA SER A 418 69.97 -10.67 -60.53
C SER A 418 68.57 -11.07 -60.08
N ALA A 419 68.10 -12.26 -60.49
CA ALA A 419 66.81 -12.78 -60.06
C ALA A 419 66.73 -12.96 -58.54
N ALA A 420 67.81 -13.41 -57.89
CA ALA A 420 67.86 -13.55 -56.42
C ALA A 420 67.78 -12.19 -55.72
N TYR A 421 68.51 -11.17 -56.19
CA TYR A 421 68.41 -9.79 -55.65
C TYR A 421 67.04 -9.16 -55.89
N GLU A 422 66.47 -9.32 -57.09
CA GLU A 422 65.12 -8.82 -57.41
C GLU A 422 64.05 -9.49 -56.54
N ARG A 423 64.16 -10.80 -56.32
CA ARG A 423 63.26 -11.55 -55.42
C ARG A 423 63.39 -11.09 -53.98
N ALA A 424 64.62 -10.85 -53.50
CA ALA A 424 64.86 -10.35 -52.16
C ALA A 424 64.24 -8.95 -51.93
N GLU A 425 64.42 -8.03 -52.87
CA GLU A 425 63.77 -6.71 -52.79
C GLU A 425 62.25 -6.84 -52.81
N ALA A 426 61.69 -7.66 -53.71
CA ALA A 426 60.26 -7.92 -53.75
C ALA A 426 59.71 -8.51 -52.44
N ALA A 427 60.45 -9.44 -51.82
CA ALA A 427 60.09 -10.03 -50.54
C ALA A 427 60.16 -9.01 -49.39
N ARG A 428 61.15 -8.10 -49.39
CA ARG A 428 61.21 -6.97 -48.43
C ARG A 428 60.02 -6.05 -48.57
N ASP A 429 59.63 -5.70 -49.79
CA ASP A 429 58.52 -4.80 -50.02
C ASP A 429 57.18 -5.43 -49.60
N GLN A 430 56.99 -6.72 -49.86
CA GLN A 430 55.83 -7.47 -49.34
C GLN A 430 55.79 -7.48 -47.80
N ALA A 431 56.94 -7.71 -47.16
CA ALA A 431 57.07 -7.68 -45.71
C ALA A 431 56.78 -6.30 -45.11
N ARG A 432 57.33 -5.23 -45.70
CA ARG A 432 57.08 -3.84 -45.28
C ARG A 432 55.61 -3.45 -45.43
N PHE A 433 54.94 -3.91 -46.49
CA PHE A 433 53.50 -3.71 -46.66
C PHE A 433 52.69 -4.37 -45.53
N LEU A 434 53.09 -5.57 -45.10
CA LEU A 434 52.48 -6.30 -43.99
C LEU A 434 52.67 -5.59 -42.63
N LEU A 435 53.80 -4.90 -42.45
CA LEU A 435 54.20 -4.16 -41.25
C LEU A 435 53.55 -2.76 -41.18
N SER A 436 52.24 -2.71 -41.42
CA SER A 436 51.46 -1.48 -41.42
C SER A 436 51.44 -0.78 -40.04
N PRO A 437 51.46 0.56 -40.01
CA PRO A 437 51.49 1.33 -38.77
C PRO A 437 50.22 1.16 -37.94
N ALA A 438 50.33 1.38 -36.64
CA ALA A 438 49.19 1.30 -35.73
C ALA A 438 48.12 2.36 -36.07
N PRO A 439 46.81 2.03 -36.01
CA PRO A 439 45.76 3.02 -36.19
C PRO A 439 45.81 4.12 -35.13
N SER A 440 45.64 5.40 -35.51
CA SER A 440 45.76 6.55 -34.62
C SER A 440 44.75 6.60 -33.46
N TRP A 441 43.67 5.83 -33.54
CA TRP A 441 42.65 5.74 -32.49
C TRP A 441 42.95 4.64 -31.45
N LEU A 442 43.95 3.80 -31.70
CA LEU A 442 44.34 2.74 -30.78
C LEU A 442 45.17 3.35 -29.64
N PRO A 443 44.79 3.16 -28.36
CA PRO A 443 45.57 3.70 -27.24
C PRO A 443 46.98 3.08 -27.22
N PRO A 444 48.05 3.89 -27.26
CA PRO A 444 49.43 3.39 -27.33
C PRO A 444 49.82 2.61 -26.06
N GLU A 445 49.25 2.99 -24.92
CA GLU A 445 49.49 2.34 -23.62
C GLU A 445 48.82 0.96 -23.50
N SER A 446 47.88 0.63 -24.38
CA SER A 446 47.19 -0.67 -24.33
C SER A 446 48.13 -1.82 -24.72
N GLU A 447 47.87 -3.04 -24.22
CA GLU A 447 48.64 -4.23 -24.59
C GLU A 447 48.73 -4.39 -26.12
N LEU A 448 47.61 -4.22 -26.81
CA LEU A 448 47.57 -4.27 -28.27
C LEU A 448 48.37 -3.14 -28.93
N GLY A 449 48.30 -1.91 -28.40
CA GLY A 449 49.08 -0.77 -28.88
C GLY A 449 50.58 -1.01 -28.79
N GLN A 450 51.05 -1.51 -27.65
CA GLN A 450 52.46 -1.84 -27.42
C GLN A 450 52.94 -2.96 -28.35
N VAL A 451 52.14 -4.02 -28.54
CA VAL A 451 52.48 -5.13 -29.45
C VAL A 451 52.47 -4.67 -30.91
N TRP A 452 51.59 -3.74 -31.29
CA TRP A 452 51.56 -3.17 -32.64
C TRP A 452 52.77 -2.27 -32.92
N ALA A 453 53.22 -1.49 -31.94
CA ALA A 453 54.45 -0.72 -32.06
C ALA A 453 55.67 -1.64 -32.28
N LEU A 454 55.72 -2.77 -31.58
CA LEU A 454 56.74 -3.81 -31.82
C LEU A 454 56.59 -4.44 -33.21
N TRP A 455 55.36 -4.63 -33.72
CA TRP A 455 55.15 -5.10 -35.09
C TRP A 455 55.76 -4.12 -36.09
N GLU A 456 55.41 -2.83 -35.99
CA GLU A 456 55.88 -1.76 -36.87
C GLU A 456 57.41 -1.59 -36.87
N SER A 457 58.09 -1.84 -35.75
CA SER A 457 59.55 -1.76 -35.66
C SER A 457 60.29 -2.75 -36.57
N GLY A 458 59.60 -3.74 -37.14
CA GLY A 458 60.17 -4.64 -38.14
C GLY A 458 60.57 -3.93 -39.44
N THR A 459 60.00 -2.76 -39.72
CA THR A 459 60.26 -1.99 -40.96
C THR A 459 61.71 -1.53 -41.08
N THR A 460 62.44 -1.45 -39.97
CA THR A 460 63.85 -1.04 -39.92
C THR A 460 64.82 -2.21 -40.05
N ILE A 461 64.34 -3.46 -40.12
CA ILE A 461 65.19 -4.65 -40.24
C ILE A 461 65.57 -4.86 -41.71
N GLU A 462 66.87 -4.89 -42.01
CA GLU A 462 67.39 -5.06 -43.37
C GLU A 462 67.68 -6.53 -43.73
N ASP A 463 68.05 -7.34 -42.74
CA ASP A 463 68.31 -8.77 -42.91
C ASP A 463 66.99 -9.54 -43.09
N LEU A 464 66.93 -10.37 -44.13
CA LEU A 464 65.72 -11.11 -44.49
C LEU A 464 65.36 -12.20 -43.47
N GLY A 465 66.36 -12.82 -42.86
CA GLY A 465 66.19 -13.87 -41.86
C GLY A 465 65.64 -13.30 -40.55
N GLU A 466 66.26 -12.22 -40.06
CA GLU A 466 65.79 -11.48 -38.89
C GLU A 466 64.39 -10.90 -39.11
N LEU A 467 64.10 -10.37 -40.30
CA LEU A 467 62.78 -9.86 -40.66
C LEU A 467 61.73 -10.97 -40.66
N ALA A 468 62.06 -12.16 -41.17
CA ALA A 468 61.17 -13.31 -41.16
C ALA A 468 60.90 -13.81 -39.73
N GLU A 469 61.91 -13.86 -38.85
CA GLU A 469 61.74 -14.24 -37.44
C GLU A 469 60.91 -13.21 -36.66
N HIS A 470 61.12 -11.91 -36.91
CA HIS A 470 60.32 -10.83 -36.35
C HIS A 470 58.84 -10.97 -36.74
N ILE A 471 58.57 -11.13 -38.04
CA ILE A 471 57.21 -11.29 -38.58
C ILE A 471 56.53 -12.54 -37.99
N GLU A 472 57.23 -13.66 -37.85
CA GLU A 472 56.67 -14.88 -37.29
C GLU A 472 56.41 -14.79 -35.77
N SER A 473 57.33 -14.20 -35.02
CA SER A 473 57.25 -14.13 -33.56
C SER A 473 56.29 -13.04 -33.09
N VAL A 474 56.45 -11.81 -33.59
CA VAL A 474 55.62 -10.66 -33.23
C VAL A 474 54.24 -10.77 -33.87
N GLY A 475 54.13 -11.31 -35.08
CA GLY A 475 52.83 -11.52 -35.75
C GLY A 475 51.92 -12.48 -34.98
N ARG A 476 52.48 -13.50 -34.32
CA ARG A 476 51.72 -14.36 -33.39
C ARG A 476 51.21 -13.59 -32.17
N LYS A 477 52.06 -12.76 -31.55
CA LYS A 477 51.68 -11.92 -30.41
C LYS A 477 50.59 -10.92 -30.78
N LEU A 478 50.76 -10.24 -31.93
CA LEU A 478 49.81 -9.27 -32.46
C LEU A 478 48.42 -9.88 -32.64
N ARG A 479 48.36 -11.07 -33.26
CA ARG A 479 47.09 -11.79 -33.42
C ARG A 479 46.45 -12.17 -32.09
N SER A 480 47.24 -12.65 -31.13
CA SER A 480 46.73 -12.99 -29.80
C SER A 480 46.15 -11.77 -29.08
N ALA A 481 46.91 -10.66 -29.05
CA ALA A 481 46.48 -9.41 -28.43
C ALA A 481 45.22 -8.84 -29.11
N ALA A 482 45.14 -8.92 -30.45
CA ALA A 482 43.97 -8.46 -31.20
C ALA A 482 42.72 -9.31 -30.91
N VAL A 483 42.87 -10.63 -30.77
CA VAL A 483 41.76 -11.52 -30.38
C VAL A 483 41.27 -11.21 -28.97
N SER A 484 42.18 -11.03 -28.01
CA SER A 484 41.82 -10.65 -26.63
C SER A 484 41.10 -9.31 -26.60
N ALA A 485 41.67 -8.27 -27.22
CA ALA A 485 41.07 -6.94 -27.28
C ALA A 485 39.69 -6.94 -27.96
N ARG A 486 39.48 -7.76 -29.00
CA ARG A 486 38.18 -7.93 -29.64
C ARG A 486 37.14 -8.58 -28.72
N ARG A 487 37.55 -9.60 -27.97
CA ARG A 487 36.68 -10.28 -27.00
C ARG A 487 36.29 -9.34 -25.87
N ASP A 488 37.28 -8.71 -25.23
CA ASP A 488 37.06 -7.81 -24.09
C ASP A 488 36.22 -6.60 -24.51
N ALA A 489 36.43 -6.08 -25.74
CA ALA A 489 35.57 -5.04 -26.31
C ALA A 489 34.16 -5.52 -26.64
N SER A 490 33.97 -6.79 -26.99
CA SER A 490 32.62 -7.34 -27.23
C SER A 490 31.85 -7.49 -25.93
N GLU A 491 32.48 -8.02 -24.89
CA GLU A 491 31.89 -8.15 -23.55
C GLU A 491 31.46 -6.79 -22.98
N ARG A 492 32.31 -5.76 -23.05
CA ARG A 492 31.96 -4.40 -22.60
C ARG A 492 30.90 -3.69 -23.46
N LEU A 493 30.70 -4.14 -24.70
CA LEU A 493 29.65 -3.59 -25.57
C LEU A 493 28.27 -4.21 -25.30
N GLU A 494 28.19 -5.32 -24.55
CA GLU A 494 26.93 -5.96 -24.16
C GLU A 494 26.20 -5.22 -23.03
N ASP A 495 26.94 -4.62 -22.09
CA ASP A 495 26.42 -3.65 -21.11
C ASP A 495 27.13 -2.30 -21.28
N PRO A 496 26.64 -1.42 -22.16
CA PRO A 496 27.23 -0.10 -22.38
C PRO A 496 27.11 0.82 -21.16
N THR A 497 26.15 0.53 -20.28
CA THR A 497 25.76 1.44 -19.19
C THR A 497 26.58 1.26 -17.93
N ASP A 498 27.37 0.18 -17.86
CA ASP A 498 28.24 -0.15 -16.72
C ASP A 498 27.50 -0.12 -15.37
N GLY A 499 26.29 -0.71 -15.35
CA GLY A 499 25.45 -0.78 -14.16
C GLY A 499 24.61 0.48 -13.84
N TRP A 500 24.64 1.53 -14.67
CA TRP A 500 23.80 2.72 -14.46
C TRP A 500 22.30 2.43 -14.48
N GLY A 501 21.83 1.44 -15.27
CA GLY A 501 20.40 1.16 -15.44
C GLY A 501 19.62 0.98 -14.13
N GLU A 502 20.18 0.24 -13.16
CA GLU A 502 19.50 0.05 -11.86
C GLU A 502 19.40 1.35 -11.05
N LEU A 503 20.45 2.19 -11.10
CA LEU A 503 20.46 3.49 -10.42
C LEU A 503 19.52 4.48 -11.11
N ALA A 504 19.41 4.42 -12.44
CA ALA A 504 18.50 5.22 -13.24
C ALA A 504 17.03 4.89 -12.92
N ASP A 505 16.68 3.61 -12.77
CA ASP A 505 15.35 3.17 -12.38
C ASP A 505 14.98 3.66 -10.98
N ARG A 506 15.92 3.54 -10.02
CA ARG A 506 15.74 4.04 -8.65
C ARG A 506 15.57 5.56 -8.62
N LEU A 507 16.35 6.30 -9.40
CA LEU A 507 16.22 7.75 -9.53
C LEU A 507 14.87 8.13 -10.16
N SER A 508 14.42 7.40 -11.19
CA SER A 508 13.13 7.62 -11.83
C SER A 508 11.96 7.40 -10.88
N GLY A 509 11.97 6.29 -10.12
CA GLY A 509 10.95 6.03 -9.10
C GLY A 509 10.89 7.12 -8.02
N TRP A 510 12.05 7.63 -7.58
CA TRP A 510 12.11 8.75 -6.66
C TRP A 510 11.56 10.05 -7.27
N LEU A 511 11.79 10.30 -8.57
CA LEU A 511 11.26 11.48 -9.28
C LEU A 511 9.73 11.43 -9.41
N ASP A 512 9.17 10.25 -9.64
CA ASP A 512 7.72 10.04 -9.66
C ASP A 512 7.13 10.34 -8.27
N ASP A 513 7.74 9.79 -7.21
CA ASP A 513 7.34 10.09 -5.82
C ASP A 513 7.48 11.59 -5.49
N ALA A 514 8.53 12.26 -5.98
CA ALA A 514 8.74 13.69 -5.80
C ALA A 514 7.66 14.53 -6.50
N GLN A 515 7.23 14.14 -7.69
CA GLN A 515 6.13 14.78 -8.39
C GLN A 515 4.79 14.56 -7.68
N GLU A 516 4.52 13.34 -7.21
CA GLU A 516 3.33 13.05 -6.41
C GLU A 516 3.31 13.85 -5.11
N ALA A 517 4.46 14.05 -4.46
CA ALA A 517 4.57 14.84 -3.24
C ALA A 517 4.20 16.32 -3.44
N VAL A 518 4.54 16.91 -4.58
CA VAL A 518 4.15 18.29 -4.93
C VAL A 518 2.62 18.38 -5.06
N ALA A 519 2.00 17.50 -5.85
CA ALA A 519 0.55 17.46 -6.01
C ALA A 519 -0.18 17.19 -4.68
N ALA A 520 0.38 16.31 -3.84
CA ALA A 520 -0.14 16.03 -2.51
C ALA A 520 -0.07 17.27 -1.59
N SER A 521 1.01 18.05 -1.66
CA SER A 521 1.20 19.27 -0.85
C SER A 521 0.19 20.36 -1.21
N GLU A 522 -0.10 20.56 -2.50
CA GLU A 522 -1.12 21.51 -2.97
C GLU A 522 -2.51 21.14 -2.46
N THR A 523 -2.81 19.84 -2.47
CA THR A 523 -4.11 19.31 -2.07
C THR A 523 -4.30 19.29 -0.55
N LEU A 524 -3.23 19.01 0.20
CA LEU A 524 -3.26 18.80 1.65
C LEU A 524 -3.81 20.01 2.40
N GLY A 525 -3.44 21.24 2.00
CA GLY A 525 -3.87 22.45 2.70
C GLY A 525 -5.39 22.63 2.72
N ALA A 526 -6.06 22.33 1.61
CA ALA A 526 -7.53 22.41 1.53
C ALA A 526 -8.21 21.29 2.33
N ALA A 527 -7.67 20.07 2.28
CA ALA A 527 -8.19 18.92 3.03
C ALA A 527 -8.04 19.08 4.55
N GLU A 528 -6.89 19.60 5.02
CA GLU A 528 -6.66 19.87 6.45
C GLU A 528 -7.57 20.98 6.98
N ALA A 529 -7.75 22.06 6.20
CA ALA A 529 -8.71 23.11 6.55
C ALA A 529 -10.14 22.56 6.67
N ALA A 530 -10.54 21.69 5.74
CA ALA A 530 -11.84 21.02 5.76
C ALA A 530 -12.00 20.11 6.99
N LEU A 531 -10.96 19.34 7.34
CA LEU A 531 -10.95 18.48 8.51
C LEU A 531 -11.06 19.28 9.81
N ASN A 532 -10.34 20.38 9.92
CA ASN A 532 -10.37 21.24 11.10
C ASN A 532 -11.74 21.87 11.31
N TRP A 533 -12.35 22.38 10.23
CA TRP A 533 -13.70 22.94 10.30
C TRP A 533 -14.75 21.88 10.66
N LEU A 534 -14.73 20.73 9.96
CA LEU A 534 -15.68 19.65 10.20
C LEU A 534 -15.60 19.15 11.64
N ALA A 535 -14.38 19.02 12.16
CA ALA A 535 -14.14 18.62 13.53
C ALA A 535 -14.65 19.61 14.58
N GLU A 536 -14.45 20.90 14.34
CA GLU A 536 -14.93 21.94 15.23
C GLU A 536 -16.46 21.96 15.27
N HIS A 537 -17.08 21.89 14.11
CA HIS A 537 -18.54 21.82 13.99
C HIS A 537 -19.08 20.54 14.64
N ALA A 538 -18.43 19.39 14.39
CA ALA A 538 -18.81 18.12 15.00
C ALA A 538 -18.73 18.13 16.52
N ARG A 539 -17.76 18.85 17.09
CA ARG A 539 -17.66 19.05 18.54
C ARG A 539 -18.86 19.84 19.07
N GLY A 540 -19.27 20.90 18.38
CA GLY A 540 -20.46 21.68 18.75
C GLY A 540 -21.74 20.85 18.73
N VAL A 541 -21.99 20.14 17.63
CA VAL A 541 -23.19 19.29 17.48
C VAL A 541 -23.20 18.14 18.51
N ARG A 542 -22.04 17.54 18.79
CA ARG A 542 -21.91 16.53 19.86
C ARG A 542 -22.31 17.09 21.22
N ALA A 543 -21.81 18.26 21.59
CA ALA A 543 -22.12 18.88 22.87
C ALA A 543 -23.62 19.22 22.99
N GLU A 544 -24.21 19.80 21.95
CA GLU A 544 -25.63 20.16 21.90
C GLU A 544 -26.54 18.93 22.09
N ARG A 545 -26.29 17.84 21.35
CA ARG A 545 -27.13 16.63 21.43
C ARG A 545 -26.88 15.80 22.69
N LEU A 546 -25.66 15.81 23.22
CA LEU A 546 -25.31 15.06 24.43
C LEU A 546 -25.87 15.72 25.69
N GLY A 547 -26.01 17.04 25.72
CA GLY A 547 -26.45 17.81 26.90
C GLY A 547 -27.70 17.25 27.60
N PRO A 548 -28.83 17.02 26.89
CA PRO A 548 -30.04 16.45 27.50
C PRO A 548 -29.84 15.04 28.09
N VAL A 549 -29.07 14.19 27.41
CA VAL A 549 -28.77 12.83 27.87
C VAL A 549 -27.85 12.86 29.09
N ALA A 550 -26.86 13.76 29.09
CA ALA A 550 -25.96 13.97 30.22
C ALA A 550 -26.70 14.46 31.46
N ALA A 551 -27.62 15.43 31.32
CA ALA A 551 -28.44 15.90 32.43
C ALA A 551 -29.36 14.81 33.02
N GLN A 552 -29.92 13.94 32.16
CA GLN A 552 -30.69 12.79 32.64
C GLN A 552 -29.81 11.75 33.35
N ALA A 553 -28.60 11.50 32.83
CA ALA A 553 -27.64 10.62 33.47
C ALA A 553 -27.21 11.15 34.84
N GLU A 554 -26.96 12.45 34.96
CA GLU A 554 -26.66 13.11 36.24
C GLU A 554 -27.81 12.94 37.25
N GLN A 555 -29.06 13.10 36.83
CA GLN A 555 -30.23 12.88 37.71
C GLN A 555 -30.35 11.43 38.17
N VAL A 556 -30.09 10.46 37.29
CA VAL A 556 -30.10 9.05 37.66
C VAL A 556 -28.93 8.74 38.60
N TRP A 557 -27.73 9.24 38.31
CA TRP A 557 -26.55 9.15 39.17
C TRP A 557 -26.85 9.70 40.57
N PHE A 558 -27.47 10.88 40.66
CA PHE A 558 -27.86 11.50 41.93
C PHE A 558 -28.76 10.60 42.78
N ARG A 559 -29.65 9.82 42.16
CA ARG A 559 -30.56 8.90 42.87
C ARG A 559 -29.91 7.57 43.21
N LEU A 560 -28.89 7.15 42.46
CA LEU A 560 -28.16 5.90 42.69
C LEU A 560 -27.05 6.06 43.73
N ARG A 561 -26.38 7.20 43.75
CA ARG A 561 -25.28 7.49 44.69
C ARG A 561 -25.83 7.79 46.08
N GLN A 562 -25.14 7.30 47.11
CA GLN A 562 -25.45 7.59 48.51
C GLN A 562 -24.35 8.42 49.20
N GLU A 563 -23.08 8.25 48.83
CA GLU A 563 -22.00 9.12 49.31
C GLU A 563 -21.99 10.48 48.59
N ARG A 564 -22.15 11.58 49.33
CA ARG A 564 -22.19 12.96 48.80
C ARG A 564 -20.83 13.48 48.30
N HIS A 565 -19.84 12.60 48.25
CA HIS A 565 -18.46 12.97 47.98
C HIS A 565 -18.18 13.03 46.47
N ILE A 566 -18.96 12.37 45.61
CA ILE A 566 -18.66 12.25 44.17
C ILE A 566 -19.78 12.82 43.28
N ASP A 567 -19.54 14.00 42.69
CA ASP A 567 -20.42 14.72 41.77
C ASP A 567 -20.10 14.49 40.30
N LEU A 568 -21.09 14.05 39.51
CA LEU A 568 -20.97 14.04 38.05
C LEU A 568 -21.27 15.45 37.54
N GLN A 569 -20.23 16.17 37.11
CA GLN A 569 -20.36 17.56 36.64
C GLN A 569 -20.62 17.67 35.14
N GLY A 570 -20.29 16.64 34.38
CA GLY A 570 -20.45 16.66 32.94
C GLY A 570 -20.02 15.37 32.25
N MET A 571 -20.47 15.23 30.99
CA MET A 571 -20.06 14.14 30.11
C MET A 571 -19.72 14.73 28.74
N ARG A 572 -18.59 14.32 28.17
CA ARG A 572 -18.08 14.81 26.88
C ARG A 572 -17.63 13.65 25.98
N LEU A 573 -17.95 13.74 24.69
CA LEU A 573 -17.47 12.81 23.66
C LEU A 573 -16.18 13.34 23.03
N ILE A 574 -15.04 12.82 23.46
CA ILE A 574 -13.71 13.33 23.05
C ILE A 574 -12.93 12.31 22.22
N GLY A 575 -11.89 12.80 21.55
CA GLY A 575 -11.01 12.00 20.70
C GLY A 575 -11.63 11.62 19.35
N ARG A 576 -10.81 10.99 18.51
CA ARG A 576 -11.17 10.45 17.19
C ARG A 576 -10.49 9.11 16.96
N GLY A 577 -10.99 8.32 16.01
CA GLY A 577 -10.41 7.03 15.63
C GLY A 577 -10.21 6.13 16.85
N ALA A 578 -9.02 5.54 17.01
CA ALA A 578 -8.71 4.64 18.12
C ALA A 578 -8.65 5.32 19.50
N ARG A 579 -8.54 6.66 19.56
CA ARG A 579 -8.45 7.43 20.83
C ARG A 579 -9.80 7.97 21.31
N ARG A 580 -10.90 7.65 20.61
CA ARG A 580 -12.25 8.13 20.98
C ARG A 580 -12.71 7.52 22.29
N ARG A 581 -13.27 8.36 23.17
CA ARG A 581 -13.76 7.95 24.49
C ARG A 581 -14.83 8.89 25.01
N VAL A 582 -15.63 8.39 25.94
CA VAL A 582 -16.46 9.23 26.81
C VAL A 582 -15.61 9.69 27.97
N GLU A 583 -15.52 10.99 28.15
CA GLU A 583 -14.94 11.62 29.34
C GLU A 583 -16.09 12.02 30.25
N VAL A 584 -16.04 11.53 31.50
CA VAL A 584 -16.99 11.87 32.54
C VAL A 584 -16.23 12.73 33.54
N ASP A 585 -16.69 13.96 33.69
CA ASP A 585 -16.13 14.92 34.63
C ASP A 585 -16.76 14.66 36.00
N VAL A 586 -15.91 14.37 36.98
CA VAL A 586 -16.32 14.01 38.33
C VAL A 586 -15.60 14.90 39.33
N ALA A 587 -16.32 15.48 40.28
CA ALA A 587 -15.75 16.24 41.39
C ALA A 587 -15.82 15.44 42.69
N VAL A 588 -14.74 15.51 43.48
CA VAL A 588 -14.64 14.86 44.79
C VAL A 588 -14.62 15.92 45.89
N ASP A 589 -15.52 15.83 46.87
CA ASP A 589 -15.61 16.75 48.01
C ASP A 589 -15.72 18.24 47.66
N GLY A 590 -16.33 18.57 46.52
CA GLY A 590 -16.46 19.95 46.04
C GLY A 590 -15.13 20.60 45.62
N VAL A 591 -14.06 19.81 45.49
CA VAL A 591 -12.81 20.23 44.86
C VAL A 591 -12.89 19.87 43.38
N ASP A 592 -12.86 20.90 42.52
CA ASP A 592 -12.83 20.77 41.06
C ASP A 592 -11.47 20.24 40.58
N ASP A 593 -11.12 18.99 40.92
CA ASP A 593 -9.97 18.32 40.34
C ASP A 593 -10.43 17.56 39.09
N GLN A 594 -10.28 18.17 37.90
CA GLN A 594 -10.70 17.64 36.60
C GLN A 594 -9.88 16.41 36.17
N THR A 595 -9.90 15.35 36.97
CA THR A 595 -9.22 14.08 36.69
C THR A 595 -10.23 13.08 36.13
N SER A 596 -9.92 12.49 34.97
CA SER A 596 -10.74 11.42 34.40
C SER A 596 -10.94 10.30 35.43
N ALA A 597 -12.19 10.04 35.77
CA ALA A 597 -12.63 9.34 36.98
C ALA A 597 -12.47 7.80 37.12
N PRO A 598 -12.07 6.97 36.12
CA PRO A 598 -12.19 5.51 36.30
C PRO A 598 -11.41 4.92 37.48
N GLY A 599 -10.32 5.58 37.91
CA GLY A 599 -9.46 5.10 38.99
C GLY A 599 -9.92 5.44 40.41
N LEU A 600 -10.94 6.31 40.56
CA LEU A 600 -11.40 6.81 41.87
C LEU A 600 -12.71 6.17 42.33
N LEU A 601 -13.43 5.49 41.44
CA LEU A 601 -14.74 4.89 41.73
C LEU A 601 -14.59 3.46 42.28
N SER A 602 -15.34 3.13 43.32
CA SER A 602 -15.54 1.75 43.76
C SER A 602 -16.28 0.93 42.71
N GLN A 603 -16.21 -0.41 42.79
CA GLN A 603 -16.89 -1.30 41.84
C GLN A 603 -18.42 -1.11 41.80
N GLY A 604 -19.04 -0.73 42.94
CA GLY A 604 -20.48 -0.44 43.02
C GLY A 604 -20.86 0.90 42.40
N GLU A 605 -20.09 1.95 42.69
CA GLU A 605 -20.27 3.28 42.08
C GLU A 605 -20.05 3.23 40.57
N PHE A 606 -19.07 2.44 40.15
CA PHE A 606 -18.82 2.19 38.75
C PHE A 606 -20.03 1.59 38.02
N GLN A 607 -20.69 0.62 38.65
CA GLN A 607 -21.90 0.00 38.12
C GLN A 607 -23.08 0.99 38.09
N ALA A 608 -23.22 1.82 39.12
CA ALA A 608 -24.21 2.88 39.16
C ALA A 608 -24.01 3.90 38.03
N LEU A 609 -22.76 4.20 37.67
CA LEU A 609 -22.44 5.14 36.58
C LEU A 609 -22.88 4.56 35.24
N ALA A 610 -22.57 3.28 34.98
CA ALA A 610 -23.00 2.60 33.76
C ALA A 610 -24.53 2.60 33.62
N LEU A 611 -25.26 2.32 34.71
CA LEU A 611 -26.73 2.37 34.73
C LEU A 611 -27.25 3.78 34.49
N SER A 612 -26.61 4.80 35.06
CA SER A 612 -26.98 6.20 34.88
C SER A 612 -26.88 6.67 33.44
N ILE A 613 -25.92 6.15 32.67
CA ILE A 613 -25.74 6.48 31.25
C ILE A 613 -26.70 5.64 30.37
N CYS A 614 -26.94 4.37 30.74
CA CYS A 614 -27.71 3.46 29.91
C CYS A 614 -29.24 3.58 30.08
N LEU A 615 -29.75 3.83 31.29
CA LEU A 615 -31.20 3.90 31.54
C LEU A 615 -31.89 5.06 30.80
N PRO A 616 -31.34 6.28 30.73
CA PRO A 616 -31.93 7.38 29.96
C PRO A 616 -32.14 7.07 28.47
N ARG A 617 -31.34 6.16 27.88
CA ARG A 617 -31.48 5.72 26.48
C ARG A 617 -32.86 5.16 26.18
N ALA A 618 -33.47 4.47 27.15
CA ALA A 618 -34.83 3.96 27.01
C ALA A 618 -35.85 5.10 26.92
N LEU A 619 -35.59 6.27 27.51
CA LEU A 619 -36.52 7.39 27.59
C LEU A 619 -36.41 8.39 26.42
N VAL A 620 -35.39 8.26 25.57
CA VAL A 620 -35.17 9.14 24.41
C VAL A 620 -36.39 9.15 23.47
N GLU A 621 -36.75 10.33 22.96
CA GLU A 621 -37.81 10.51 21.98
C GLU A 621 -37.48 9.78 20.67
N GLY A 622 -38.50 9.21 20.03
CA GLY A 622 -38.32 8.42 18.81
C GLY A 622 -37.87 6.97 19.03
N ASN A 623 -37.60 6.54 20.27
CA ASN A 623 -37.31 5.14 20.57
C ASN A 623 -38.54 4.23 20.29
N PRO A 624 -38.47 3.29 19.33
CA PRO A 624 -39.57 2.39 19.01
C PRO A 624 -39.73 1.26 20.03
N PHE A 625 -38.73 0.99 20.87
CA PHE A 625 -38.82 -0.05 21.89
C PHE A 625 -39.42 0.53 23.16
N GLY A 626 -40.66 0.15 23.42
CA GLY A 626 -41.35 0.47 24.67
C GLY A 626 -40.86 -0.36 25.85
N PHE A 627 -39.98 -1.34 25.64
CA PHE A 627 -39.44 -2.23 26.66
C PHE A 627 -37.92 -2.11 26.82
N LEU A 628 -37.43 -2.46 28.01
CA LEU A 628 -36.01 -2.62 28.32
C LEU A 628 -35.83 -3.85 29.23
N LEU A 629 -34.93 -4.73 28.81
CA LEU A 629 -34.59 -5.95 29.53
C LEU A 629 -33.27 -5.76 30.28
N LEU A 630 -33.26 -5.95 31.61
CA LEU A 630 -32.06 -5.84 32.44
C LEU A 630 -31.69 -7.22 32.98
N ASP A 631 -30.46 -7.68 32.74
CA ASP A 631 -29.93 -8.92 33.30
C ASP A 631 -28.93 -8.60 34.42
N ASP A 632 -29.34 -8.87 35.64
CA ASP A 632 -28.58 -8.75 36.88
C ASP A 632 -28.01 -7.34 37.15
N PRO A 633 -28.87 -6.30 37.28
CA PRO A 633 -28.40 -4.94 37.46
C PRO A 633 -27.78 -4.66 38.84
N VAL A 634 -28.00 -5.54 39.83
CA VAL A 634 -27.52 -5.36 41.21
C VAL A 634 -26.18 -6.06 41.37
N GLN A 635 -25.09 -5.28 41.38
CA GLN A 635 -23.73 -5.86 41.44
C GLN A 635 -22.76 -4.98 42.19
N ALA A 636 -22.06 -5.57 43.16
CA ALA A 636 -21.14 -4.84 44.05
C ALA A 636 -21.77 -3.59 44.70
N MET A 637 -23.10 -3.54 44.77
CA MET A 637 -23.88 -2.46 45.37
C MET A 637 -24.17 -2.78 46.83
N ASP A 638 -24.08 -1.76 47.67
CA ASP A 638 -24.60 -1.78 49.03
C ASP A 638 -26.14 -1.72 49.04
N THR A 639 -26.75 -1.91 50.21
CA THR A 639 -28.22 -1.94 50.35
C THR A 639 -28.88 -0.62 49.95
N GLU A 640 -28.19 0.47 50.22
CA GLU A 640 -28.60 1.85 49.98
C GLU A 640 -28.65 2.19 48.49
N THR A 641 -27.62 1.81 47.73
CA THR A 641 -27.60 1.93 46.26
C THR A 641 -28.67 1.05 45.62
N VAL A 642 -28.96 -0.13 46.20
CA VAL A 642 -30.05 -1.01 45.73
C VAL A 642 -31.42 -0.37 45.94
N GLU A 643 -31.65 0.38 47.02
CA GLU A 643 -32.87 1.17 47.21
C GLU A 643 -33.01 2.28 46.17
N GLY A 644 -31.92 3.02 45.92
CA GLY A 644 -31.87 4.04 44.88
C GLY A 644 -32.18 3.46 43.50
N LEU A 645 -31.60 2.30 43.19
CA LEU A 645 -31.88 1.56 41.95
C LEU A 645 -33.34 1.12 41.87
N ALA A 646 -33.93 0.61 42.95
CA ALA A 646 -35.35 0.23 43.00
C ALA A 646 -36.25 1.43 42.66
N ALA A 647 -35.96 2.61 43.22
CA ALA A 647 -36.70 3.84 42.93
C ALA A 647 -36.54 4.31 41.48
N VAL A 648 -35.32 4.27 40.93
CA VAL A 648 -35.05 4.61 39.53
C VAL A 648 -35.77 3.65 38.57
N LEU A 649 -35.71 2.33 38.81
CA LEU A 649 -36.38 1.34 37.98
C LEU A 649 -37.90 1.51 38.04
N ALA A 650 -38.47 1.76 39.22
CA ALA A 650 -39.90 2.02 39.34
C ALA A 650 -40.32 3.30 38.58
N GLU A 651 -39.50 4.35 38.61
CA GLU A 651 -39.74 5.58 37.87
C GLU A 651 -39.70 5.36 36.36
N VAL A 652 -38.64 4.74 35.84
CA VAL A 652 -38.52 4.42 34.41
C VAL A 652 -39.65 3.48 33.99
N GLY A 653 -40.04 2.55 34.86
CA GLY A 653 -41.17 1.62 34.70
C GLY A 653 -42.53 2.32 34.53
N ARG A 654 -42.69 3.57 34.99
CA ARG A 654 -43.93 4.35 34.72
C ARG A 654 -44.07 4.73 33.25
N HIS A 655 -42.95 4.81 32.53
CA HIS A 655 -42.91 5.26 31.13
C HIS A 655 -42.61 4.13 30.14
N ARG A 656 -41.91 3.08 30.60
CA ARG A 656 -41.43 1.94 29.81
C ARG A 656 -41.74 0.62 30.48
N GLN A 657 -41.78 -0.44 29.69
CA GLN A 657 -41.88 -1.80 30.20
C GLN A 657 -40.48 -2.28 30.62
N LEU A 658 -40.23 -2.36 31.91
CA LEU A 658 -38.98 -2.89 32.44
C LEU A 658 -39.15 -4.34 32.87
N ILE A 659 -38.23 -5.19 32.41
CA ILE A 659 -38.17 -6.58 32.81
C ILE A 659 -36.76 -6.82 33.35
N VAL A 660 -36.67 -7.03 34.66
CA VAL A 660 -35.41 -7.17 35.39
C VAL A 660 -35.26 -8.62 35.81
N PHE A 661 -34.20 -9.27 35.38
CA PHE A 661 -33.76 -10.53 35.95
C PHE A 661 -32.72 -10.23 37.04
N THR A 662 -32.87 -10.81 38.23
CA THR A 662 -31.87 -10.66 39.29
C THR A 662 -31.77 -11.92 40.14
N HIS A 663 -30.58 -12.18 40.67
CA HIS A 663 -30.41 -13.19 41.72
C HIS A 663 -30.40 -12.59 43.12
N ASP A 664 -30.28 -11.26 43.20
CA ASP A 664 -30.19 -10.53 44.45
C ASP A 664 -31.60 -10.18 44.97
N THR A 665 -31.96 -10.77 46.11
CA THR A 665 -33.27 -10.54 46.74
C THR A 665 -33.40 -9.14 47.34
N ARG A 666 -32.29 -8.43 47.58
CA ARG A 666 -32.32 -7.07 48.15
C ARG A 666 -33.11 -6.10 47.27
N LEU A 667 -33.13 -6.30 45.95
CA LEU A 667 -33.94 -5.49 45.03
C LEU A 667 -35.44 -5.70 45.22
N SER A 668 -35.89 -6.97 45.27
CA SER A 668 -37.29 -7.28 45.54
C SER A 668 -37.72 -6.83 46.93
N ASP A 669 -36.82 -6.95 47.92
CA ASP A 669 -37.07 -6.51 49.28
C ASP A 669 -37.16 -4.98 49.37
N ALA A 670 -36.31 -4.25 48.63
CA ALA A 670 -36.37 -2.80 48.52
C ALA A 670 -37.67 -2.32 47.86
N LEU A 671 -38.09 -2.92 46.74
CA LEU A 671 -39.34 -2.58 46.06
C LEU A 671 -40.57 -2.75 46.98
N ARG A 672 -40.62 -3.86 47.74
CA ARG A 672 -41.68 -4.10 48.73
C ARG A 672 -41.62 -3.12 49.89
N ARG A 673 -40.43 -2.90 50.47
CA ARG A 673 -40.23 -1.99 51.61
C ARG A 673 -40.61 -0.55 51.28
N LEU A 674 -40.26 -0.09 50.07
CA LEU A 674 -40.54 1.27 49.60
C LEU A 674 -41.95 1.45 49.02
N GLY A 675 -42.75 0.37 48.92
CA GLY A 675 -44.10 0.43 48.37
C GLY A 675 -44.14 0.80 46.87
N LEU A 676 -43.11 0.43 46.12
CA LEU A 676 -42.98 0.77 44.70
C LEU A 676 -43.74 -0.25 43.83
N PRO A 677 -44.46 0.17 42.79
CA PRO A 677 -45.25 -0.73 41.95
C PRO A 677 -44.33 -1.63 41.11
N ALA A 678 -44.35 -2.94 41.40
CA ALA A 678 -43.62 -3.95 40.65
C ALA A 678 -44.33 -5.32 40.70
N ASP A 679 -44.27 -6.05 39.60
CA ASP A 679 -44.68 -7.45 39.48
C ASP A 679 -43.48 -8.35 39.77
N ILE A 680 -43.43 -8.97 40.95
CA ILE A 680 -42.29 -9.79 41.41
C ILE A 680 -42.62 -11.27 41.21
N ARG A 681 -41.83 -11.96 40.38
CA ARG A 681 -42.02 -13.38 40.05
C ARG A 681 -40.77 -14.18 40.37
N THR A 682 -40.94 -15.46 40.73
CA THR A 682 -39.81 -16.34 41.07
C THR A 682 -39.56 -17.35 39.95
N ILE A 683 -38.31 -17.47 39.49
CA ILE A 683 -37.91 -18.46 38.48
C ILE A 683 -37.12 -19.60 39.12
N ASN A 684 -37.53 -20.83 38.82
CA ASN A 684 -36.94 -22.06 39.35
C ASN A 684 -36.41 -22.94 38.23
N ARG A 685 -35.38 -23.73 38.55
CA ARG A 685 -34.78 -24.72 37.65
C ARG A 685 -34.48 -26.01 38.40
N ASP A 686 -34.78 -27.15 37.78
CA ASP A 686 -34.39 -28.47 38.30
C ASP A 686 -33.07 -29.00 37.71
N ALA A 687 -32.65 -30.19 38.16
CA ALA A 687 -31.43 -30.84 37.70
C ALA A 687 -31.43 -31.21 36.20
N MET A 688 -32.60 -31.30 35.56
CA MET A 688 -32.77 -31.65 34.15
C MET A 688 -32.94 -30.40 33.25
N SER A 689 -32.66 -29.22 33.79
CA SER A 689 -32.83 -27.94 33.08
C SER A 689 -34.27 -27.62 32.68
N ASN A 690 -35.25 -28.18 33.39
CA ASN A 690 -36.63 -27.71 33.29
C ASN A 690 -36.73 -26.42 34.09
N VAL A 691 -37.28 -25.38 33.47
CA VAL A 691 -37.39 -24.05 34.06
C VAL A 691 -38.85 -23.64 34.10
N TRP A 692 -39.32 -23.14 35.24
CA TRP A 692 -40.71 -22.69 35.41
C TRP A 692 -40.77 -21.46 36.33
N LEU A 693 -41.84 -20.68 36.18
CA LEU A 693 -42.18 -19.60 37.10
C LEU A 693 -43.03 -20.15 38.25
N ALA A 694 -42.71 -19.73 39.47
CA ALA A 694 -43.63 -19.80 40.59
C ALA A 694 -44.36 -18.46 40.71
N GLU A 695 -45.69 -18.51 40.82
CA GLU A 695 -46.48 -17.32 41.11
C GLU A 695 -46.10 -16.80 42.50
N GLY A 696 -45.68 -15.54 42.57
CA GLY A 696 -45.43 -14.87 43.84
C GLY A 696 -46.76 -14.57 44.54
N THR A 697 -46.86 -14.83 45.83
CA THR A 697 -47.93 -14.25 46.66
C THR A 697 -47.80 -12.73 46.60
N SER A 698 -48.82 -12.09 46.01
CA SER A 698 -49.00 -10.64 45.91
C SER A 698 -48.94 -9.94 47.26
#